data_AF-A0A8J7GI81-F1
#
_entry.id   AF-A0A8J7GI81-F1
#
_cell.length_a   1.000
_cell.length_b   1.000
_cell.length_c   1.000
_cell.angle_alpha   90.00
_cell.angle_beta   90.00
_cell.angle_gamma   90.00
#
_symmetry.space_group_name_H-M   'P 1'
#
loop_
_entity.id
_entity.type
_entity.pdbx_description
1 polymer ?
#
loop_
_entity_poly.entity_id
_entity_poly.type
_entity_poly.pdbx_seq_one_letter_code
_entity_poly.pdbx_strand_id
1 'polypeptide(L)'
;MEPFALPDFYMPYPARRNPHEEHARRHSDEWAAKMGMLDAHGPTGTLVWDQAKLSANDYALMCAYTHPDCDETMLDLITDWYVWVFFFDDHFLDLFKYTGDMVGAKAYLDRLDLFMTAPGTLPPEPENPAEAGLADLWARTIPMMSDGWRERFTASTHNLMVESMWELDNINRHRIANPMEYVEMRRRVGGAPWSANLVECAVGAEVPDRLAALRPLRVLRDTFADAVHLRNDIFSYQREVTEEGENSNAILVLETFLGVSTQEAAELTNSLITSRLQQFENTALVEIPLMIADNAVAPHEQVAVGLYAKGLQDWQSGGHEWHARSSRYMNSTAGPATPVLGGPTGLGTSGLRITPGTLGVDRRQAQHLDVPVGRDVGHLPLPDFHMPYAHRVSPHLDASRRHGARWCEDMGMFAPVPGVVGGRLWDAARFEAYDLAYCAAMIHQRADLDALNLSTDWLSWGTYGDDLFPAQYGNSRDLVGAKAQNARLTLFMPLDLGPTPEPVTPVERGLADLWRRTAAPMSMPARAQFLEAVTSMTASWIWELVNQVQNRVPDPVDYVEMRRATFGSDLTMGLARIGHGDLVPPEIYQNRVMRQLDNSAQDYACFLNDVFSYQKEIQYEGEIHNIVYVMENFLGADRLRARDVVHRLMTERMEQFEHIVAVELPAMCTDLDLSGEVRGVLTNYAEELKDWMSGILEWHRKVDRYKPEWLAAEHGVPGAAPVPGGAAGPGVFRLPGVPAVPGVPSRPAPVAASGEPTGRGGPSVFVPPGPAGLGTSAARLAEHLEVRRRP
;
A
#
# COMPACT_ATOMS: atom_id res chain seq x y z
N MET A 1 15.36 -23.41 25.22
CA MET A 1 16.33 -22.37 24.79
C MET A 1 15.52 -21.45 23.90
N GLU A 2 15.55 -20.13 24.13
CA GLU A 2 14.76 -19.21 23.29
C GLU A 2 15.15 -19.39 21.81
N PRO A 3 14.19 -19.36 20.85
CA PRO A 3 14.49 -19.60 19.44
C PRO A 3 15.46 -18.58 18.82
N PHE A 4 15.47 -17.36 19.34
CA PHE A 4 16.35 -16.26 18.95
C PHE A 4 16.48 -15.24 20.09
N ALA A 5 17.43 -14.31 20.00
CA ALA A 5 17.55 -13.18 20.91
C ALA A 5 16.73 -11.99 20.41
N LEU A 6 15.95 -11.35 21.29
CA LEU A 6 15.12 -10.21 20.93
C LEU A 6 15.96 -9.07 20.32
N PRO A 7 15.53 -8.48 19.19
CA PRO A 7 16.25 -7.40 18.54
C PRO A 7 16.08 -6.07 19.29
N ASP A 8 16.97 -5.11 19.01
CA ASP A 8 16.83 -3.73 19.49
C ASP A 8 15.67 -3.04 18.75
N PHE A 9 14.57 -2.76 19.45
CA PHE A 9 13.39 -2.11 18.86
C PHE A 9 13.57 -0.59 18.73
N TYR A 10 13.15 -0.03 17.59
CA TYR A 10 12.96 1.42 17.44
C TYR A 10 11.71 1.86 18.22
N MET A 11 11.90 2.73 19.21
CA MET A 11 10.83 3.22 20.10
C MET A 11 10.84 4.76 20.10
N PRO A 12 10.19 5.42 19.13
CA PRO A 12 10.27 6.87 18.95
C PRO A 12 9.65 7.67 20.11
N TYR A 13 8.70 7.06 20.83
CA TYR A 13 7.97 7.72 21.91
C TYR A 13 7.97 6.84 23.18
N PRO A 14 8.18 7.43 24.36
CA PRO A 14 8.06 6.71 25.63
C PRO A 14 6.59 6.41 25.93
N ALA A 15 6.32 5.23 26.48
CA ALA A 15 4.98 4.88 26.94
C ALA A 15 4.58 5.70 28.17
N ARG A 16 3.28 5.98 28.26
CA ARG A 16 2.63 6.60 29.42
C ARG A 16 1.67 5.59 30.03
N ARG A 17 1.28 5.78 31.29
CA ARG A 17 0.47 4.80 32.03
C ARG A 17 -0.72 5.49 32.68
N ASN A 18 -1.91 4.97 32.42
CA ASN A 18 -3.17 5.45 32.99
C ASN A 18 -3.17 5.25 34.52
N PRO A 19 -3.54 6.26 35.34
CA PRO A 19 -3.60 6.11 36.80
C PRO A 19 -4.71 5.18 37.31
N HIS A 20 -5.68 4.81 36.47
CA HIS A 20 -6.84 3.99 36.83
C HIS A 20 -6.63 2.48 36.67
N GLU A 21 -5.41 2.02 36.36
CA GLU A 21 -5.13 0.60 36.08
C GLU A 21 -5.65 -0.37 37.13
N GLU A 22 -5.40 -0.11 38.42
CA GLU A 22 -5.81 -1.03 39.48
C GLU A 22 -7.33 -1.12 39.60
N HIS A 23 -8.06 -0.08 39.18
CA HIS A 23 -9.52 -0.14 39.07
C HIS A 23 -9.93 -1.06 37.93
N ALA A 24 -9.41 -0.81 36.72
CA ALA A 24 -9.67 -1.61 35.53
C ALA A 24 -9.32 -3.09 35.72
N ARG A 25 -8.26 -3.39 36.48
CA ARG A 25 -7.87 -4.76 36.84
C ARG A 25 -8.96 -5.48 37.62
N ARG A 26 -9.46 -4.88 38.71
CA ARG A 26 -10.52 -5.49 39.52
C ARG A 26 -11.83 -5.59 38.74
N HIS A 27 -12.19 -4.54 38.02
CA HIS A 27 -13.41 -4.50 37.21
C HIS A 27 -13.40 -5.61 36.16
N SER A 28 -12.31 -5.74 35.40
CA SER A 28 -12.20 -6.72 34.33
C SER A 28 -12.14 -8.18 34.83
N ASP A 29 -11.53 -8.45 35.99
CA ASP A 29 -11.58 -9.75 36.66
C ASP A 29 -13.03 -10.13 37.01
N GLU A 30 -13.79 -9.21 37.64
CA GLU A 30 -15.20 -9.42 37.98
C GLU A 30 -16.07 -9.59 36.73
N TRP A 31 -15.80 -8.81 35.68
CA TRP A 31 -16.52 -8.86 34.42
C TRP A 31 -16.27 -10.20 33.68
N ALA A 32 -15.02 -10.66 33.58
CA ALA A 32 -14.67 -11.92 32.93
C ALA A 32 -15.34 -13.12 33.62
N ALA A 33 -15.38 -13.12 34.96
CA ALA A 33 -16.10 -14.12 35.74
C ALA A 33 -17.61 -14.08 35.45
N LYS A 34 -18.21 -12.89 35.40
CA LYS A 34 -19.64 -12.70 35.10
C LYS A 34 -20.01 -13.18 33.70
N MET A 35 -19.13 -13.02 32.71
CA MET A 35 -19.36 -13.51 31.35
C MET A 35 -19.14 -15.02 31.21
N GLY A 36 -18.66 -15.71 32.26
CA GLY A 36 -18.39 -17.14 32.24
C GLY A 36 -17.08 -17.53 31.54
N MET A 37 -16.17 -16.58 31.30
CA MET A 37 -14.90 -16.82 30.60
C MET A 37 -13.93 -17.68 31.43
N LEU A 38 -14.06 -17.65 32.76
CA LEU A 38 -13.22 -18.44 33.68
C LEU A 38 -13.75 -19.87 33.94
N ASP A 39 -14.94 -20.17 33.42
CA ASP A 39 -15.60 -21.48 33.54
C ASP A 39 -15.73 -22.18 32.17
N ALA A 40 -15.18 -21.58 31.11
CA ALA A 40 -15.24 -22.11 29.75
C ALA A 40 -14.30 -23.30 29.57
N HIS A 41 -14.81 -24.40 29.00
CA HIS A 41 -14.02 -25.61 28.76
C HIS A 41 -13.83 -25.88 27.27
N GLY A 42 -12.59 -26.19 26.88
CA GLY A 42 -12.28 -26.70 25.54
C GLY A 42 -12.75 -28.16 25.34
N PRO A 43 -12.60 -28.73 24.13
CA PRO A 43 -13.08 -30.08 23.80
C PRO A 43 -12.47 -31.21 24.64
N THR A 44 -11.28 -30.97 25.21
CA THR A 44 -10.56 -31.89 26.10
C THR A 44 -11.05 -31.83 27.56
N GLY A 45 -11.97 -30.92 27.87
CA GLY A 45 -12.48 -30.67 29.23
C GLY A 45 -11.58 -29.77 30.09
N THR A 46 -10.44 -29.30 29.57
CA THR A 46 -9.60 -28.30 30.26
C THR A 46 -10.24 -26.93 30.18
N LEU A 47 -10.05 -26.12 31.24
CA LEU A 47 -10.44 -24.72 31.20
C LEU A 47 -9.63 -23.99 30.14
N VAL A 48 -10.30 -23.17 29.33
CA VAL A 48 -9.64 -22.27 28.38
C VAL A 48 -8.81 -21.27 29.19
N TRP A 49 -9.48 -20.56 30.10
CA TRP A 49 -8.89 -19.64 31.08
C TRP A 49 -9.29 -20.01 32.51
N ASP A 50 -8.37 -19.77 33.44
CA ASP A 50 -8.66 -19.66 34.86
C ASP A 50 -8.23 -18.27 35.36
N GLN A 51 -8.53 -17.95 36.62
CA GLN A 51 -8.16 -16.66 37.22
C GLN A 51 -6.65 -16.43 37.19
N ALA A 52 -5.84 -17.48 37.33
CA ALA A 52 -4.39 -17.34 37.32
C ALA A 52 -3.87 -16.95 35.93
N LYS A 53 -4.41 -17.56 34.87
CA LYS A 53 -4.08 -17.22 33.47
C LYS A 53 -4.51 -15.79 33.15
N LEU A 54 -5.72 -15.38 33.52
CA LEU A 54 -6.19 -14.00 33.32
C LEU A 54 -5.28 -12.98 34.01
N SER A 55 -4.99 -13.19 35.30
CA SER A 55 -4.12 -12.29 36.08
C SER A 55 -2.68 -12.26 35.55
N ALA A 56 -2.17 -13.38 35.02
CA ALA A 56 -0.82 -13.46 34.46
C ALA A 56 -0.69 -12.79 33.08
N ASN A 57 -1.77 -12.72 32.30
CA ASN A 57 -1.80 -12.02 31.01
C ASN A 57 -1.82 -10.50 31.20
N ASP A 58 -2.49 -10.03 32.26
CA ASP A 58 -2.55 -8.63 32.68
C ASP A 58 -3.03 -7.64 31.60
N TYR A 59 -4.27 -7.82 31.15
CA TYR A 59 -4.88 -6.95 30.13
C TYR A 59 -5.17 -5.54 30.65
N ALA A 60 -5.40 -5.36 31.95
CA ALA A 60 -5.56 -4.03 32.55
C ALA A 60 -4.28 -3.20 32.43
N LEU A 61 -3.10 -3.79 32.67
CA LEU A 61 -1.81 -3.12 32.43
C LEU A 61 -1.63 -2.74 30.96
N MET A 62 -2.00 -3.62 30.03
CA MET A 62 -1.97 -3.32 28.60
C MET A 62 -2.84 -2.10 28.28
N CYS A 63 -4.09 -2.11 28.72
CA CYS A 63 -5.05 -1.04 28.46
C CYS A 63 -4.62 0.28 29.11
N ALA A 64 -4.05 0.23 30.33
CA ALA A 64 -3.51 1.41 31.00
C ALA A 64 -2.31 2.02 30.25
N TYR A 65 -1.47 1.20 29.63
CA TYR A 65 -0.37 1.67 28.80
C TYR A 65 -0.83 2.22 27.44
N THR A 66 -1.80 1.56 26.81
CA THR A 66 -2.27 1.89 25.45
C THR A 66 -3.26 3.05 25.41
N HIS A 67 -3.99 3.30 26.51
CA HIS A 67 -4.99 4.37 26.64
C HIS A 67 -4.71 5.24 27.88
N PRO A 68 -3.58 5.97 27.91
CA PRO A 68 -3.08 6.60 29.12
C PRO A 68 -3.91 7.80 29.62
N ASP A 69 -4.77 8.37 28.77
CA ASP A 69 -5.47 9.63 29.06
C ASP A 69 -6.99 9.49 29.24
N CYS A 70 -7.57 8.31 29.00
CA CYS A 70 -9.00 8.11 29.17
C CYS A 70 -9.37 8.04 30.67
N ASP A 71 -10.63 8.34 30.99
CA ASP A 71 -11.12 8.22 32.36
C ASP A 71 -11.27 6.76 32.81
N GLU A 72 -11.59 6.58 34.08
CA GLU A 72 -11.79 5.28 34.73
C GLU A 72 -12.82 4.41 34.01
N THR A 73 -14.00 4.97 33.72
CA THR A 73 -15.10 4.23 33.09
C THR A 73 -14.77 3.79 31.67
N MET A 74 -14.09 4.64 30.90
CA MET A 74 -13.64 4.29 29.57
C MET A 74 -12.51 3.24 29.60
N LEU A 75 -11.59 3.33 30.57
CA LEU A 75 -10.53 2.34 30.74
C LEU A 75 -11.11 0.96 31.10
N ASP A 76 -12.10 0.91 31.99
CA ASP A 76 -12.83 -0.32 32.34
C ASP A 76 -13.45 -0.96 31.09
N LEU A 77 -14.19 -0.17 30.29
CA LEU A 77 -14.82 -0.66 29.05
C LEU A 77 -13.81 -1.18 28.03
N ILE A 78 -12.73 -0.43 27.81
CA ILE A 78 -11.68 -0.83 26.86
C ILE A 78 -11.00 -2.11 27.37
N THR A 79 -10.74 -2.22 28.67
CA THR A 79 -10.14 -3.42 29.25
C THR A 79 -11.03 -4.64 29.03
N ASP A 80 -12.34 -4.53 29.23
CA ASP A 80 -13.29 -5.61 28.97
C ASP A 80 -13.27 -6.03 27.47
N TRP A 81 -13.19 -5.07 26.55
CA TRP A 81 -13.03 -5.36 25.11
C TRP A 81 -11.79 -6.18 24.80
N TYR A 82 -10.64 -5.86 25.42
CA TYR A 82 -9.42 -6.63 25.21
C TYR A 82 -9.46 -7.99 25.92
N VAL A 83 -10.05 -8.09 27.10
CA VAL A 83 -10.31 -9.38 27.75
C VAL A 83 -11.14 -10.27 26.82
N TRP A 84 -12.20 -9.73 26.22
CA TRP A 84 -13.04 -10.45 25.27
C TRP A 84 -12.28 -10.91 24.02
N VAL A 85 -11.51 -10.02 23.37
CA VAL A 85 -10.84 -10.37 22.11
C VAL A 85 -9.78 -11.45 22.30
N PHE A 86 -9.01 -11.39 23.39
CA PHE A 86 -8.03 -12.43 23.72
C PHE A 86 -8.69 -13.73 24.19
N PHE A 87 -9.84 -13.66 24.87
CA PHE A 87 -10.60 -14.84 25.23
C PHE A 87 -11.15 -15.53 23.97
N PHE A 88 -11.73 -14.75 23.04
CA PHE A 88 -12.23 -15.24 21.76
C PHE A 88 -11.14 -16.00 20.98
N ASP A 89 -9.93 -15.43 20.89
CA ASP A 89 -8.78 -16.04 20.20
C ASP A 89 -8.37 -17.38 20.81
N ASP A 90 -8.13 -17.42 22.13
CA ASP A 90 -7.77 -18.65 22.85
C ASP A 90 -8.92 -19.69 22.80
N HIS A 91 -10.18 -19.26 22.88
CA HIS A 91 -11.35 -20.13 22.79
C HIS A 91 -11.51 -20.74 21.40
N PHE A 92 -11.30 -19.96 20.35
CA PHE A 92 -11.34 -20.43 18.96
C PHE A 92 -10.21 -21.42 18.68
N LEU A 93 -9.00 -21.15 19.18
CA LEU A 93 -7.85 -22.06 19.13
C LEU A 93 -8.21 -23.43 19.73
N ASP A 94 -8.72 -23.44 20.96
CA ASP A 94 -9.07 -24.67 21.69
C ASP A 94 -10.20 -25.46 21.01
N LEU A 95 -11.24 -24.78 20.51
CA LEU A 95 -12.39 -25.45 19.89
C LEU A 95 -12.09 -25.97 18.48
N PHE A 96 -11.41 -25.19 17.65
CA PHE A 96 -11.42 -25.40 16.20
C PHE A 96 -10.02 -25.58 15.59
N LYS A 97 -8.99 -24.84 16.04
CA LYS A 97 -7.66 -24.96 15.43
C LYS A 97 -6.99 -26.31 15.69
N TYR A 98 -7.08 -26.85 16.90
CA TYR A 98 -6.54 -28.18 17.17
C TYR A 98 -7.31 -29.32 16.50
N THR A 99 -8.60 -29.14 16.23
CA THR A 99 -9.47 -30.16 15.61
C THR A 99 -9.50 -30.06 14.08
N GLY A 100 -9.18 -28.90 13.52
CA GLY A 100 -9.31 -28.60 12.10
C GLY A 100 -10.76 -28.38 11.63
N ASP A 101 -11.72 -28.20 12.54
CA ASP A 101 -13.15 -28.15 12.21
C ASP A 101 -13.60 -26.83 11.57
N MET A 102 -13.46 -26.76 10.24
CA MET A 102 -13.90 -25.62 9.42
C MET A 102 -15.41 -25.36 9.48
N VAL A 103 -16.23 -26.42 9.62
CA VAL A 103 -17.70 -26.28 9.58
C VAL A 103 -18.20 -25.72 10.91
N GLY A 104 -17.70 -26.27 12.02
CA GLY A 104 -17.98 -25.76 13.37
C GLY A 104 -17.49 -24.34 13.55
N ALA A 105 -16.28 -24.04 13.09
CA ALA A 105 -15.72 -22.69 13.12
C ALA A 105 -16.60 -21.68 12.39
N LYS A 106 -17.02 -21.99 11.15
CA LYS A 106 -17.91 -21.11 10.39
C LYS A 106 -19.24 -20.88 11.12
N ALA A 107 -19.87 -21.93 11.62
CA ALA A 107 -21.15 -21.82 12.33
C ALA A 107 -21.03 -20.98 13.62
N TYR A 108 -19.92 -21.09 14.33
CA TYR A 108 -19.62 -20.29 15.51
C TYR A 108 -19.48 -18.80 15.19
N LEU A 109 -18.75 -18.45 14.13
CA LEU A 109 -18.57 -17.05 13.71
C LEU A 109 -19.84 -16.45 13.11
N ASP A 110 -20.56 -17.20 12.26
CA ASP A 110 -21.86 -16.77 11.70
C ASP A 110 -22.86 -16.43 12.82
N ARG A 111 -22.79 -17.14 13.95
CA ARG A 111 -23.63 -16.86 15.12
C ARG A 111 -23.15 -15.64 15.91
N LEU A 112 -21.84 -15.48 16.08
CA LEU A 112 -21.25 -14.34 16.79
C LEU A 112 -21.59 -13.01 16.08
N ASP A 113 -21.69 -13.01 14.76
CA ASP A 113 -22.15 -11.87 13.95
C ASP A 113 -23.55 -11.36 14.36
N LEU A 114 -24.44 -12.24 14.83
CA LEU A 114 -25.81 -11.87 15.24
C LEU A 114 -25.85 -10.98 16.48
N PHE A 115 -24.74 -10.88 17.22
CA PHE A 115 -24.64 -10.04 18.41
C PHE A 115 -24.20 -8.60 18.08
N MET A 116 -23.74 -8.33 16.86
CA MET A 116 -23.44 -6.98 16.37
C MET A 116 -24.70 -6.25 15.89
N THR A 117 -25.65 -6.08 16.80
CA THR A 117 -27.00 -5.59 16.50
C THR A 117 -27.07 -4.10 16.22
N ALA A 118 -28.00 -3.69 15.35
CA ALA A 118 -28.35 -2.28 15.16
C ALA A 118 -28.99 -1.69 16.44
N PRO A 119 -28.91 -0.35 16.64
CA PRO A 119 -29.53 0.29 17.80
C PRO A 119 -31.02 -0.04 17.95
N GLY A 120 -31.41 -0.49 19.16
CA GLY A 120 -32.80 -0.83 19.48
C GLY A 120 -33.24 -2.23 19.03
N THR A 121 -32.35 -3.03 18.43
CA THR A 121 -32.57 -4.47 18.21
C THR A 121 -31.93 -5.28 19.33
N LEU A 122 -32.56 -6.41 19.69
CA LEU A 122 -32.04 -7.30 20.73
C LEU A 122 -31.25 -8.43 20.08
N PRO A 123 -30.06 -8.78 20.61
CA PRO A 123 -29.33 -9.95 20.15
C PRO A 123 -30.08 -11.24 20.54
N PRO A 124 -29.75 -12.40 19.94
CA PRO A 124 -30.21 -13.69 20.44
C PRO A 124 -29.67 -13.97 21.86
N GLU A 125 -30.22 -14.99 22.52
CA GLU A 125 -29.70 -15.42 23.82
C GLU A 125 -28.28 -15.99 23.65
N PRO A 126 -27.27 -15.52 24.41
CA PRO A 126 -25.92 -16.06 24.36
C PRO A 126 -25.86 -17.54 24.75
N GLU A 127 -25.18 -18.35 23.95
CA GLU A 127 -24.95 -19.78 24.22
C GLU A 127 -23.55 -20.09 24.75
N ASN A 128 -22.62 -19.13 24.67
CA ASN A 128 -21.25 -19.28 25.16
C ASN A 128 -20.67 -17.94 25.67
N PRO A 129 -19.53 -17.96 26.39
CA PRO A 129 -18.95 -16.75 26.98
C PRO A 129 -18.50 -15.68 25.98
N ALA A 130 -18.10 -16.06 24.76
CA ALA A 130 -17.73 -15.09 23.73
C ALA A 130 -18.95 -14.32 23.22
N GLU A 131 -20.08 -15.01 23.01
CA GLU A 131 -21.37 -14.38 22.69
C GLU A 131 -21.85 -13.46 23.82
N ALA A 132 -21.75 -13.92 25.08
CA ALA A 132 -22.19 -13.15 26.25
C ALA A 132 -21.36 -11.86 26.42
N GLY A 133 -20.05 -11.96 26.27
CA GLY A 133 -19.15 -10.81 26.31
C GLY A 133 -19.44 -9.82 25.18
N LEU A 134 -19.61 -10.29 23.94
CA LEU A 134 -19.90 -9.42 22.81
C LEU A 134 -21.25 -8.71 22.98
N ALA A 135 -22.28 -9.40 23.47
CA ALA A 135 -23.59 -8.80 23.75
C ALA A 135 -23.49 -7.62 24.73
N ASP A 136 -22.78 -7.80 25.85
CA ASP A 136 -22.59 -6.76 26.88
C ASP A 136 -21.78 -5.57 26.34
N LEU A 137 -20.65 -5.87 25.70
CA LEU A 137 -19.73 -4.87 25.15
C LEU A 137 -20.38 -4.04 24.03
N TRP A 138 -21.11 -4.69 23.13
CA TRP A 138 -21.83 -4.01 22.05
C TRP A 138 -22.89 -3.07 22.60
N ALA A 139 -23.68 -3.52 23.58
CA ALA A 139 -24.71 -2.71 24.22
C ALA A 139 -24.14 -1.48 24.96
N ARG A 140 -22.96 -1.60 25.58
CA ARG A 140 -22.27 -0.50 26.27
C ARG A 140 -21.60 0.49 25.31
N THR A 141 -21.15 0.03 24.15
CA THR A 141 -20.30 0.82 23.25
C THR A 141 -21.09 1.58 22.19
N ILE A 142 -21.98 0.88 21.50
CA ILE A 142 -22.65 1.37 20.30
C ILE A 142 -23.47 2.65 20.52
N PRO A 143 -24.20 2.83 21.64
CA PRO A 143 -24.97 4.06 21.88
C PRO A 143 -24.11 5.33 21.98
N MET A 144 -22.81 5.22 22.25
CA MET A 144 -21.92 6.36 22.45
C MET A 144 -21.38 6.94 21.13
N MET A 145 -21.40 6.15 20.05
CA MET A 145 -20.67 6.45 18.82
C MET A 145 -21.61 6.77 17.65
N SER A 146 -21.12 7.48 16.63
CA SER A 146 -21.87 7.78 15.41
C SER A 146 -22.17 6.54 14.56
N ASP A 147 -23.13 6.66 13.64
CA ASP A 147 -23.47 5.59 12.68
C ASP A 147 -22.28 5.22 11.78
N GLY A 148 -21.52 6.22 11.30
CA GLY A 148 -20.32 5.99 10.49
C GLY A 148 -19.23 5.23 11.25
N TRP A 149 -19.04 5.52 12.54
CA TRP A 149 -18.13 4.74 13.38
C TRP A 149 -18.64 3.31 13.60
N ARG A 150 -19.94 3.13 13.84
CA ARG A 150 -20.54 1.79 14.04
C ARG A 150 -20.37 0.90 12.82
N GLU A 151 -20.55 1.44 11.61
CA GLU A 151 -20.30 0.71 10.37
C GLU A 151 -18.83 0.25 10.28
N ARG A 152 -17.87 1.13 10.60
CA ARG A 152 -16.45 0.77 10.62
C ARG A 152 -16.12 -0.29 11.67
N PHE A 153 -16.67 -0.14 12.88
CA PHE A 153 -16.40 -1.06 13.98
C PHE A 153 -17.03 -2.44 13.77
N THR A 154 -18.23 -2.49 13.17
CA THR A 154 -18.85 -3.74 12.72
C THR A 154 -17.99 -4.43 11.68
N ALA A 155 -17.50 -3.67 10.69
CA ALA A 155 -16.63 -4.22 9.66
C ALA A 155 -15.29 -4.73 10.22
N SER A 156 -14.65 -3.99 11.15
CA SER A 156 -13.39 -4.42 11.75
C SER A 156 -13.56 -5.61 12.70
N THR A 157 -14.67 -5.68 13.45
CA THR A 157 -14.99 -6.83 14.31
C THR A 157 -15.30 -8.08 13.47
N HIS A 158 -16.08 -7.96 12.39
CA HIS A 158 -16.30 -9.06 11.44
C HIS A 158 -14.98 -9.53 10.80
N ASN A 159 -14.12 -8.60 10.38
CA ASN A 159 -12.83 -8.96 9.79
C ASN A 159 -11.92 -9.69 10.79
N LEU A 160 -11.90 -9.26 12.06
CA LEU A 160 -11.20 -9.93 13.16
C LEU A 160 -11.64 -11.38 13.30
N MET A 161 -12.95 -11.62 13.29
CA MET A 161 -13.52 -12.96 13.39
C MET A 161 -13.16 -13.84 12.18
N VAL A 162 -13.21 -13.30 10.97
CA VAL A 162 -12.89 -14.04 9.73
C VAL A 162 -11.38 -14.32 9.58
N GLU A 163 -10.50 -13.62 10.29
CA GLU A 163 -9.06 -13.97 10.35
C GLU A 163 -8.86 -15.43 10.73
N SER A 164 -9.53 -15.86 11.80
CA SER A 164 -9.37 -17.18 12.38
C SER A 164 -9.72 -18.30 11.39
N MET A 165 -10.62 -18.04 10.44
CA MET A 165 -10.95 -18.97 9.34
C MET A 165 -9.83 -19.09 8.31
N TRP A 166 -9.13 -17.99 8.00
CA TRP A 166 -7.99 -18.02 7.10
C TRP A 166 -6.79 -18.75 7.73
N GLU A 167 -6.51 -18.46 9.00
CA GLU A 167 -5.47 -19.14 9.76
C GLU A 167 -5.76 -20.66 9.84
N LEU A 168 -7.00 -21.03 10.16
CA LEU A 168 -7.43 -22.44 10.22
C LEU A 168 -7.26 -23.17 8.87
N ASP A 169 -7.61 -22.53 7.76
CA ASP A 169 -7.41 -23.11 6.43
C ASP A 169 -5.91 -23.30 6.09
N ASN A 170 -5.06 -22.34 6.47
CA ASN A 170 -3.62 -22.45 6.30
C ASN A 170 -3.01 -23.56 7.16
N ILE A 171 -3.44 -23.71 8.41
CA ILE A 171 -3.04 -24.80 9.32
C ILE A 171 -3.43 -26.14 8.70
N ASN A 172 -4.69 -26.30 8.29
CA ASN A 172 -5.21 -27.52 7.69
C ASN A 172 -4.49 -27.93 6.39
N ARG A 173 -4.04 -26.95 5.60
CA ARG A 173 -3.28 -27.18 4.36
C ARG A 173 -1.77 -27.29 4.59
N HIS A 174 -1.29 -27.09 5.81
CA HIS A 174 0.14 -26.94 6.13
C HIS A 174 0.84 -25.91 5.23
N ARG A 175 0.15 -24.80 4.96
CA ARG A 175 0.60 -23.77 4.03
C ARG A 175 1.06 -22.53 4.80
N ILE A 176 2.29 -22.12 4.56
CA ILE A 176 2.82 -20.83 5.03
C ILE A 176 2.56 -19.80 3.94
N ALA A 177 1.98 -18.66 4.30
CA ALA A 177 1.73 -17.57 3.36
C ALA A 177 3.05 -16.94 2.89
N ASN A 178 3.07 -16.40 1.66
CA ASN A 178 4.20 -15.58 1.21
C ASN A 178 4.19 -14.21 1.94
N PRO A 179 5.32 -13.47 1.99
CA PRO A 179 5.40 -12.21 2.74
C PRO A 179 4.35 -11.15 2.36
N MET A 180 3.96 -11.08 1.09
CA MET A 180 2.96 -10.10 0.62
C MET A 180 1.55 -10.47 1.06
N GLU A 181 1.18 -11.73 0.85
CA GLU A 181 -0.11 -12.25 1.31
C GLU A 181 -0.23 -12.14 2.83
N TYR A 182 0.84 -12.46 3.57
CA TYR A 182 0.87 -12.39 5.02
C TYR A 182 0.57 -10.98 5.54
N VAL A 183 1.30 -9.96 5.08
CA VAL A 183 1.10 -8.58 5.53
C VAL A 183 -0.28 -8.07 5.13
N GLU A 184 -0.74 -8.36 3.90
CA GLU A 184 -2.06 -7.93 3.44
C GLU A 184 -3.19 -8.55 4.28
N MET A 185 -3.09 -9.84 4.59
CA MET A 185 -4.07 -10.53 5.42
C MET A 185 -4.03 -10.01 6.85
N ARG A 186 -2.87 -9.98 7.51
CA ARG A 186 -2.74 -9.46 8.88
C ARG A 186 -3.28 -8.05 9.01
N ARG A 187 -3.02 -7.15 8.06
CA ARG A 187 -3.56 -5.79 8.11
C ARG A 187 -5.08 -5.75 8.04
N ARG A 188 -5.68 -6.61 7.21
CA ARG A 188 -7.10 -6.57 6.93
C ARG A 188 -7.93 -7.24 8.01
N VAL A 189 -7.51 -8.44 8.37
CA VAL A 189 -8.26 -9.34 9.25
C VAL A 189 -7.70 -9.35 10.66
N GLY A 190 -6.48 -8.84 10.88
CA GLY A 190 -5.92 -8.65 12.22
C GLY A 190 -6.75 -7.76 13.14
N GLY A 191 -6.52 -7.90 14.44
CA GLY A 191 -7.17 -7.09 15.47
C GLY A 191 -6.75 -5.60 15.53
N ALA A 192 -5.72 -5.15 14.82
CA ALA A 192 -5.23 -3.77 14.98
C ALA A 192 -6.16 -2.69 14.40
N PRO A 193 -6.81 -2.84 13.22
CA PRO A 193 -7.88 -1.93 12.80
C PRO A 193 -9.04 -1.84 13.80
N TRP A 194 -9.39 -2.94 14.46
CA TRP A 194 -10.38 -2.97 15.54
C TRP A 194 -9.89 -2.17 16.76
N SER A 195 -8.62 -2.35 17.17
CA SER A 195 -7.99 -1.53 18.22
C SER A 195 -7.99 -0.04 17.88
N ALA A 196 -7.73 0.31 16.62
CA ALA A 196 -7.76 1.70 16.17
C ALA A 196 -9.16 2.34 16.30
N ASN A 197 -10.24 1.57 16.08
CA ASN A 197 -11.59 2.08 16.32
C ASN A 197 -11.86 2.33 17.82
N LEU A 198 -11.36 1.47 18.72
CA LEU A 198 -11.45 1.69 20.16
C LEU A 198 -10.65 2.90 20.63
N VAL A 199 -9.56 3.26 19.93
CA VAL A 199 -8.83 4.50 20.21
C VAL A 199 -9.73 5.73 20.00
N GLU A 200 -10.59 5.75 18.97
CA GLU A 200 -11.56 6.85 18.77
C GLU A 200 -12.50 6.99 19.99
N CYS A 201 -12.98 5.87 20.56
CA CYS A 201 -13.76 5.87 21.80
C CYS A 201 -12.94 6.42 22.98
N ALA A 202 -11.70 5.93 23.13
CA ALA A 202 -10.84 6.25 24.26
C ALA A 202 -10.48 7.74 24.35
N VAL A 203 -10.23 8.36 23.19
CA VAL A 203 -9.88 9.78 23.12
C VAL A 203 -11.10 10.70 23.04
N GLY A 204 -12.30 10.12 22.95
CA GLY A 204 -13.57 10.87 22.85
C GLY A 204 -13.66 11.72 21.57
N ALA A 205 -13.02 11.29 20.48
CA ALA A 205 -13.00 12.04 19.24
C ALA A 205 -12.98 11.09 18.03
N GLU A 206 -14.06 11.15 17.24
CA GLU A 206 -14.21 10.38 16.00
C GLU A 206 -13.57 11.11 14.82
N VAL A 207 -12.94 10.34 13.95
CA VAL A 207 -12.48 10.83 12.65
C VAL A 207 -13.68 10.88 11.70
N PRO A 208 -14.03 12.05 11.11
CA PRO A 208 -15.13 12.15 10.16
C PRO A 208 -14.94 11.20 8.97
N ASP A 209 -15.99 10.52 8.51
CA ASP A 209 -15.93 9.49 7.46
C ASP A 209 -15.26 9.99 6.17
N ARG A 210 -15.59 11.23 5.78
CA ARG A 210 -15.00 11.90 4.61
C ARG A 210 -13.48 12.06 4.70
N LEU A 211 -12.94 12.13 5.92
CA LEU A 211 -11.50 12.21 6.18
C LEU A 211 -10.91 10.81 6.36
N ALA A 212 -11.60 9.91 7.06
CA ALA A 212 -11.15 8.53 7.28
C ALA A 212 -10.90 7.77 5.96
N ALA A 213 -11.65 8.09 4.90
CA ALA A 213 -11.45 7.53 3.56
C ALA A 213 -10.19 8.05 2.83
N LEU A 214 -9.64 9.19 3.24
CA LEU A 214 -8.47 9.80 2.59
C LEU A 214 -7.21 8.96 2.84
N ARG A 215 -6.37 8.87 1.81
CA ARG A 215 -5.14 8.05 1.83
C ARG A 215 -4.29 8.26 3.10
N PRO A 216 -3.94 9.48 3.56
CA PRO A 216 -3.08 9.64 4.73
C PRO A 216 -3.64 9.03 6.02
N LEU A 217 -4.96 9.06 6.23
CA LEU A 217 -5.58 8.44 7.41
C LEU A 217 -5.62 6.92 7.29
N ARG A 218 -5.81 6.38 6.08
CA ARG A 218 -5.66 4.94 5.81
C ARG A 218 -4.22 4.49 6.06
N VAL A 219 -3.23 5.19 5.52
CA VAL A 219 -1.79 4.89 5.73
C VAL A 219 -1.42 4.95 7.20
N LEU A 220 -1.91 5.94 7.96
CA LEU A 220 -1.66 6.03 9.40
C LEU A 220 -2.17 4.79 10.15
N ARG A 221 -3.41 4.36 9.87
CA ARG A 221 -4.00 3.16 10.47
C ARG A 221 -3.26 1.90 10.03
N ASP A 222 -2.89 1.81 8.75
CA ASP A 222 -2.28 0.63 8.16
C ASP A 222 -0.84 0.43 8.68
N THR A 223 -0.05 1.50 8.76
CA THR A 223 1.31 1.47 9.36
C THR A 223 1.28 1.18 10.85
N PHE A 224 0.27 1.69 11.57
CA PHE A 224 -0.02 1.28 12.94
C PHE A 224 -0.26 -0.23 13.00
N ALA A 225 -1.23 -0.73 12.21
CA ALA A 225 -1.59 -2.15 12.21
C ALA A 225 -0.42 -3.07 11.91
N ASP A 226 0.35 -2.80 10.85
CA ASP A 226 1.52 -3.58 10.50
C ASP A 226 2.52 -3.64 11.67
N ALA A 227 2.82 -2.50 12.28
CA ALA A 227 3.80 -2.43 13.36
C ALA A 227 3.31 -3.07 14.68
N VAL A 228 2.00 -3.14 14.89
CA VAL A 228 1.39 -3.89 16.00
C VAL A 228 1.55 -5.39 15.79
N HIS A 229 1.12 -5.89 14.63
CA HIS A 229 1.14 -7.31 14.31
C HIS A 229 2.56 -7.87 14.26
N LEU A 230 3.47 -7.20 13.53
CA LEU A 230 4.87 -7.64 13.42
C LEU A 230 5.59 -7.65 14.77
N ARG A 231 5.24 -6.73 15.69
CA ARG A 231 5.79 -6.73 17.05
C ARG A 231 5.26 -7.92 17.83
N ASN A 232 3.96 -8.17 17.77
CA ASN A 232 3.36 -9.35 18.39
C ASN A 232 4.06 -10.61 17.90
N ASP A 233 4.21 -10.79 16.58
CA ASP A 233 4.88 -11.93 15.96
C ASP A 233 6.28 -12.21 16.55
N ILE A 234 7.08 -11.16 16.82
CA ILE A 234 8.39 -11.33 17.45
C ILE A 234 8.26 -11.84 18.89
N PHE A 235 7.34 -11.30 19.68
CA PHE A 235 7.20 -11.69 21.08
C PHE A 235 6.48 -13.04 21.27
N SER A 236 5.60 -13.40 20.35
CA SER A 236 4.76 -14.60 20.43
C SER A 236 5.31 -15.81 19.66
N TYR A 237 6.33 -15.63 18.80
CA TYR A 237 6.85 -16.69 17.91
C TYR A 237 7.08 -18.05 18.59
N GLN A 238 7.67 -18.06 19.79
CA GLN A 238 7.97 -19.32 20.48
C GLN A 238 6.68 -20.06 20.79
N ARG A 239 5.70 -19.38 21.39
CA ARG A 239 4.41 -19.98 21.72
C ARG A 239 3.67 -20.40 20.45
N GLU A 240 3.50 -19.47 19.51
CA GLU A 240 2.73 -19.71 18.28
C GLU A 240 3.33 -20.84 17.43
N VAL A 241 4.61 -20.74 17.08
CA VAL A 241 5.22 -21.65 16.11
C VAL A 241 5.68 -22.96 16.75
N THR A 242 6.17 -22.94 18.00
CA THR A 242 6.75 -24.14 18.63
C THR A 242 5.80 -24.90 19.54
N GLU A 243 4.72 -24.27 20.04
CA GLU A 243 3.79 -24.88 20.99
C GLU A 243 2.38 -25.04 20.38
N GLU A 244 1.85 -24.00 19.74
CA GLU A 244 0.47 -23.99 19.20
C GLU A 244 0.38 -24.60 17.79
N GLY A 245 1.48 -24.61 17.03
CA GLY A 245 1.49 -25.05 15.64
C GLY A 245 0.87 -24.03 14.68
N GLU A 246 0.78 -22.77 15.12
CA GLU A 246 0.35 -21.65 14.30
C GLU A 246 1.41 -21.37 13.22
N ASN A 247 0.95 -21.07 12.00
CA ASN A 247 1.83 -20.78 10.87
C ASN A 247 1.68 -19.34 10.34
N SER A 248 0.86 -18.53 10.99
CA SER A 248 0.62 -17.12 10.72
C SER A 248 1.55 -16.22 11.54
N ASN A 249 2.87 -16.31 11.31
CA ASN A 249 3.86 -15.47 11.99
C ASN A 249 4.94 -14.96 11.02
N ALA A 250 5.23 -13.65 11.02
CA ALA A 250 6.16 -13.03 10.08
C ALA A 250 7.56 -13.65 10.08
N ILE A 251 8.07 -14.07 11.24
CA ILE A 251 9.39 -14.69 11.34
C ILE A 251 9.40 -16.02 10.58
N LEU A 252 8.39 -16.86 10.77
CA LEU A 252 8.27 -18.14 10.06
C LEU A 252 8.12 -17.92 8.54
N VAL A 253 7.33 -16.91 8.15
CA VAL A 253 7.13 -16.51 6.75
C VAL A 253 8.45 -16.10 6.11
N LEU A 254 9.22 -15.19 6.74
CA LEU A 254 10.50 -14.73 6.22
C LEU A 254 11.59 -15.80 6.26
N GLU A 255 11.65 -16.62 7.31
CA GLU A 255 12.55 -17.77 7.42
C GLU A 255 12.34 -18.73 6.24
N THR A 256 11.09 -19.09 5.97
CA THR A 256 10.72 -20.02 4.89
C THR A 256 10.95 -19.41 3.50
N PHE A 257 10.57 -18.14 3.32
CA PHE A 257 10.64 -17.46 2.04
C PHE A 257 12.06 -17.04 1.63
N LEU A 258 12.92 -16.66 2.57
CA LEU A 258 14.28 -16.24 2.26
C LEU A 258 15.31 -17.36 2.45
N GLY A 259 14.94 -18.43 3.17
CA GLY A 259 15.85 -19.52 3.53
C GLY A 259 16.93 -19.07 4.50
N VAL A 260 16.57 -18.16 5.41
CA VAL A 260 17.47 -17.55 6.41
C VAL A 260 17.26 -18.18 7.78
N SER A 261 18.15 -17.91 8.73
CA SER A 261 17.97 -18.39 10.11
C SER A 261 16.81 -17.68 10.81
N THR A 262 16.20 -18.30 11.83
CA THR A 262 15.18 -17.67 12.68
C THR A 262 15.64 -16.33 13.28
N GLN A 263 16.91 -16.21 13.69
CA GLN A 263 17.49 -14.95 14.20
C GLN A 263 17.50 -13.86 13.12
N GLU A 264 17.93 -14.19 11.90
CA GLU A 264 17.96 -13.25 10.79
C GLU A 264 16.54 -12.84 10.36
N ALA A 265 15.59 -13.79 10.35
CA ALA A 265 14.18 -13.49 10.11
C ALA A 265 13.59 -12.56 11.19
N ALA A 266 13.94 -12.75 12.47
CA ALA A 266 13.52 -11.85 13.55
C ALA A 266 14.09 -10.43 13.38
N GLU A 267 15.35 -10.30 12.95
CA GLU A 267 15.99 -9.01 12.65
C GLU A 267 15.38 -8.31 11.43
N LEU A 268 15.00 -9.06 10.40
CA LEU A 268 14.27 -8.56 9.23
C LEU A 268 12.85 -8.12 9.59
N THR A 269 12.13 -8.89 10.42
CA THR A 269 10.82 -8.48 10.96
C THR A 269 10.95 -7.18 11.75
N ASN A 270 11.95 -7.04 12.63
CA ASN A 270 12.19 -5.79 13.38
C ASN A 270 12.59 -4.62 12.48
N SER A 271 13.32 -4.88 11.41
CA SER A 271 13.63 -3.89 10.39
C SER A 271 12.38 -3.38 9.69
N LEU A 272 11.43 -4.28 9.39
CA LEU A 272 10.14 -3.91 8.84
C LEU A 272 9.34 -3.07 9.85
N ILE A 273 9.24 -3.50 11.12
CA ILE A 273 8.61 -2.70 12.20
C ILE A 273 9.16 -1.28 12.24
N THR A 274 10.49 -1.16 12.24
CA THR A 274 11.18 0.14 12.28
C THR A 274 10.77 1.00 11.09
N SER A 275 10.70 0.43 9.88
CA SER A 275 10.26 1.14 8.69
C SER A 275 8.80 1.59 8.78
N ARG A 276 7.90 0.70 9.20
CA ARG A 276 6.47 1.02 9.35
C ARG A 276 6.24 2.13 10.38
N LEU A 277 6.98 2.11 11.48
CA LEU A 277 6.99 3.19 12.48
C LEU A 277 7.48 4.52 11.92
N GLN A 278 8.54 4.52 11.11
CA GLN A 278 9.04 5.74 10.47
C GLN A 278 8.03 6.31 9.47
N GLN A 279 7.35 5.46 8.70
CA GLN A 279 6.26 5.88 7.82
C GLN A 279 5.04 6.39 8.61
N PHE A 280 4.71 5.76 9.76
CA PHE A 280 3.68 6.25 10.67
C PHE A 280 4.00 7.68 11.15
N GLU A 281 5.23 7.94 11.61
CA GLU A 281 5.66 9.27 12.05
C GLU A 281 5.61 10.29 10.91
N ASN A 282 6.10 9.93 9.71
CA ASN A 282 6.04 10.80 8.54
C ASN A 282 4.59 11.13 8.16
N THR A 283 3.71 10.13 8.19
CA THR A 283 2.29 10.30 7.88
C THR A 283 1.62 11.22 8.90
N ALA A 284 1.86 10.98 10.19
CA ALA A 284 1.29 11.78 11.28
C ALA A 284 1.77 13.24 11.25
N LEU A 285 3.04 13.47 10.96
CA LEU A 285 3.69 14.78 11.10
C LEU A 285 3.79 15.57 9.79
N VAL A 286 3.63 14.93 8.63
CA VAL A 286 3.77 15.56 7.31
C VAL A 286 2.51 15.37 6.47
N GLU A 287 2.13 14.13 6.18
CA GLU A 287 1.02 13.87 5.23
C GLU A 287 -0.35 14.31 5.79
N ILE A 288 -0.61 14.11 7.08
CA ILE A 288 -1.87 14.54 7.71
C ILE A 288 -2.01 16.06 7.77
N PRO A 289 -0.99 16.84 8.21
CA PRO A 289 -1.07 18.31 8.13
C PRO A 289 -1.29 18.84 6.71
N LEU A 290 -0.64 18.24 5.69
CA LEU A 290 -0.89 18.59 4.29
C LEU A 290 -2.33 18.28 3.88
N MET A 291 -2.84 17.11 4.25
CA MET A 291 -4.22 16.71 3.97
C MET A 291 -5.25 17.64 4.64
N ILE A 292 -4.99 18.05 5.89
CA ILE A 292 -5.82 19.03 6.61
C ILE A 292 -5.87 20.36 5.84
N ALA A 293 -4.72 20.84 5.37
CA ALA A 293 -4.62 22.08 4.61
C ALA A 293 -5.32 21.98 3.24
N ASP A 294 -5.08 20.88 2.50
CA ASP A 294 -5.66 20.63 1.18
C ASP A 294 -7.20 20.55 1.23
N ASN A 295 -7.77 20.04 2.33
CA ASN A 295 -9.21 19.82 2.49
C ASN A 295 -9.91 20.91 3.31
N ALA A 296 -9.20 21.98 3.70
CA ALA A 296 -9.72 23.07 4.53
C ALA A 296 -10.50 22.57 5.77
N VAL A 297 -9.97 21.56 6.45
CA VAL A 297 -10.64 20.85 7.57
C VAL A 297 -10.97 21.81 8.71
N ALA A 298 -12.14 21.71 9.33
CA ALA A 298 -12.55 22.63 10.39
C ALA A 298 -11.73 22.41 11.68
N PRO A 299 -11.49 23.45 12.52
CA PRO A 299 -10.62 23.33 13.68
C PRO A 299 -10.96 22.18 14.66
N HIS A 300 -12.24 21.90 14.88
CA HIS A 300 -12.67 20.82 15.77
C HIS A 300 -12.36 19.42 15.19
N GLU A 301 -12.48 19.24 13.87
CA GLU A 301 -12.11 18.01 13.18
C GLU A 301 -10.58 17.84 13.13
N GLN A 302 -9.82 18.94 13.00
CA GLN A 302 -8.36 18.89 13.10
C GLN A 302 -7.91 18.37 14.48
N VAL A 303 -8.57 18.83 15.55
CA VAL A 303 -8.32 18.33 16.91
C VAL A 303 -8.66 16.84 17.01
N ALA A 304 -9.79 16.40 16.45
CA ALA A 304 -10.17 14.99 16.46
C ALA A 304 -9.13 14.10 15.75
N VAL A 305 -8.69 14.49 14.55
CA VAL A 305 -7.63 13.79 13.80
C VAL A 305 -6.31 13.77 14.59
N GLY A 306 -5.94 14.88 15.22
CA GLY A 306 -4.73 14.96 16.06
C GLY A 306 -4.79 14.06 17.30
N LEU A 307 -5.93 14.03 17.98
CA LEU A 307 -6.16 13.16 19.15
C LEU A 307 -6.13 11.68 18.76
N TYR A 308 -6.75 11.31 17.64
CA TYR A 308 -6.71 9.96 17.09
C TYR A 308 -5.27 9.53 16.77
N ALA A 309 -4.51 10.35 16.02
CA ALA A 309 -3.12 10.03 15.66
C ALA A 309 -2.23 9.86 16.89
N LYS A 310 -2.37 10.75 17.89
CA LYS A 310 -1.65 10.64 19.16
C LYS A 310 -2.12 9.43 19.98
N GLY A 311 -3.40 9.04 19.89
CA GLY A 311 -3.92 7.83 20.52
C GLY A 311 -3.29 6.56 19.95
N LEU A 312 -3.18 6.46 18.62
CA LEU A 312 -2.46 5.35 17.96
C LEU A 312 -0.97 5.32 18.35
N GLN A 313 -0.35 6.50 18.50
CA GLN A 313 1.03 6.62 18.96
C GLN A 313 1.21 6.06 20.39
N ASP A 314 0.34 6.44 21.33
CA ASP A 314 0.39 5.90 22.70
C ASP A 314 0.13 4.40 22.71
N TRP A 315 -0.81 3.92 21.91
CA TRP A 315 -1.09 2.50 21.78
C TRP A 315 0.17 1.74 21.37
N GLN A 316 0.91 2.23 20.38
CA GLN A 316 2.11 1.57 19.88
C GLN A 316 3.24 1.50 20.91
N SER A 317 3.45 2.59 21.65
CA SER A 317 4.42 2.60 22.76
C SER A 317 3.97 1.73 23.93
N GLY A 318 2.68 1.79 24.29
CA GLY A 318 2.12 1.04 25.39
C GLY A 318 2.06 -0.46 25.15
N GLY A 319 1.71 -0.87 23.93
CA GLY A 319 1.71 -2.26 23.49
C GLY A 319 3.09 -2.89 23.64
N HIS A 320 4.18 -2.19 23.28
CA HIS A 320 5.54 -2.68 23.49
C HIS A 320 5.86 -2.94 24.96
N GLU A 321 5.53 -2.00 25.86
CA GLU A 321 5.80 -2.16 27.30
C GLU A 321 5.04 -3.36 27.89
N TRP A 322 3.81 -3.62 27.41
CA TRP A 322 3.06 -4.79 27.84
C TRP A 322 3.69 -6.10 27.32
N HIS A 323 4.09 -6.19 26.05
CA HIS A 323 4.75 -7.38 25.51
C HIS A 323 6.04 -7.72 26.28
N ALA A 324 6.81 -6.70 26.67
CA ALA A 324 8.02 -6.87 27.46
C ALA A 324 7.78 -7.33 28.92
N ARG A 325 6.53 -7.42 29.39
CA ARG A 325 6.18 -7.76 30.78
C ARG A 325 5.20 -8.92 30.94
N SER A 326 4.27 -9.07 30.00
CA SER A 326 3.23 -10.09 30.10
C SER A 326 3.83 -11.48 30.05
N SER A 327 3.28 -12.41 30.83
CA SER A 327 3.70 -13.82 30.84
C SER A 327 3.37 -14.55 29.53
N ARG A 328 2.55 -13.94 28.67
CA ARG A 328 2.11 -14.48 27.38
C ARG A 328 3.25 -14.59 26.34
N TYR A 329 4.39 -13.96 26.56
CA TYR A 329 5.44 -13.74 25.55
C TYR A 329 6.83 -14.18 25.97
N MET A 330 7.71 -14.41 24.99
CA MET A 330 9.14 -14.59 25.25
C MET A 330 9.78 -13.23 25.58
N ASN A 331 10.00 -12.96 26.85
CA ASN A 331 10.61 -11.69 27.29
C ASN A 331 11.68 -11.90 28.38
N SER A 332 12.22 -13.11 28.53
CA SER A 332 13.19 -13.41 29.58
C SER A 332 14.52 -12.64 29.41
N THR A 333 14.78 -12.15 28.20
CA THR A 333 15.93 -11.31 27.82
C THR A 333 15.61 -9.81 27.67
N ALA A 334 14.32 -9.42 27.72
CA ALA A 334 13.91 -8.02 27.74
C ALA A 334 14.26 -7.43 29.12
N GLY A 335 15.36 -6.67 29.19
CA GLY A 335 15.84 -6.10 30.46
C GLY A 335 14.77 -5.24 31.15
N PRO A 336 14.80 -5.11 32.49
CA PRO A 336 13.83 -4.29 33.21
C PRO A 336 13.96 -2.82 32.77
N ALA A 337 12.90 -2.25 32.20
CA ALA A 337 12.82 -0.82 31.95
C ALA A 337 12.89 -0.07 33.29
N THR A 338 13.77 0.94 33.35
CA THR A 338 14.00 1.78 34.52
C THR A 338 12.68 2.37 35.05
N PRO A 339 12.50 2.44 36.38
CA PRO A 339 11.28 2.99 36.96
C PRO A 339 11.14 4.45 36.55
N VAL A 340 9.96 4.79 36.03
CA VAL A 340 9.50 6.17 35.80
C VAL A 340 9.45 6.85 37.17
N LEU A 341 10.56 7.47 37.58
CA LEU A 341 10.65 8.25 38.81
C LEU A 341 9.97 9.60 38.59
N GLY A 342 8.80 9.76 39.20
CA GLY A 342 8.19 11.07 39.38
C GLY A 342 9.05 11.96 40.28
N GLY A 343 9.45 13.13 39.77
CA GLY A 343 10.03 14.23 40.54
C GLY A 343 11.43 14.68 40.07
N PRO A 344 11.72 15.99 40.03
CA PRO A 344 12.89 16.52 39.31
C PRO A 344 14.17 16.49 40.17
N THR A 345 15.31 16.21 39.55
CA THR A 345 16.56 17.02 39.56
C THR A 345 17.79 16.20 39.13
N GLY A 346 18.55 16.73 38.17
CA GLY A 346 19.97 16.45 37.99
C GLY A 346 20.36 15.80 36.65
N LEU A 347 21.20 16.49 35.88
CA LEU A 347 21.96 15.93 34.76
C LEU A 347 22.84 14.79 35.28
N GLY A 348 22.37 13.54 35.17
CA GLY A 348 23.06 12.35 35.64
C GLY A 348 22.77 11.17 34.73
N THR A 349 23.76 10.83 33.90
CA THR A 349 23.81 9.71 32.96
C THR A 349 23.28 8.41 33.57
N SER A 350 22.04 8.06 33.26
CA SER A 350 21.43 6.79 33.64
C SER A 350 21.05 6.04 32.36
N GLY A 351 21.96 5.17 31.89
CA GLY A 351 21.63 3.87 31.30
C GLY A 351 20.82 3.76 30.00
N LEU A 352 20.55 4.82 29.24
CA LEU A 352 20.04 4.63 27.87
C LEU A 352 21.16 4.00 27.03
N ARG A 353 21.05 2.69 26.71
CA ARG A 353 21.79 2.09 25.60
C ARG A 353 21.23 2.70 24.32
N ILE A 354 21.77 3.85 23.94
CA ILE A 354 21.50 4.47 22.64
C ILE A 354 22.33 3.71 21.61
N THR A 355 21.73 2.73 20.95
CA THR A 355 22.30 2.10 19.75
C THR A 355 21.70 2.76 18.50
N PRO A 356 22.39 2.75 17.34
CA PRO A 356 21.80 3.19 16.08
C PRO A 356 20.44 2.54 15.77
N GLY A 357 20.27 1.27 16.17
CA GLY A 357 19.00 0.52 16.07
C GLY A 357 17.88 1.11 16.92
N THR A 358 18.13 1.40 18.20
CA THR A 358 17.13 2.07 19.08
C THR A 358 16.70 3.46 18.60
N LEU A 359 17.57 4.14 17.83
CA LEU A 359 17.27 5.43 17.21
C LEU A 359 16.74 5.31 15.77
N GLY A 360 16.69 4.10 15.19
CA GLY A 360 16.28 3.85 13.81
C GLY A 360 17.14 4.55 12.75
N VAL A 361 18.35 5.00 13.10
CA VAL A 361 19.18 5.88 12.26
C VAL A 361 19.62 5.16 11.00
N ASP A 362 20.04 3.90 11.11
CA ASP A 362 20.53 3.13 9.96
C ASP A 362 19.44 2.95 8.91
N ARG A 363 18.20 2.69 9.35
CA ARG A 363 17.04 2.54 8.45
C ARG A 363 16.62 3.86 7.83
N ARG A 364 16.55 4.93 8.62
CA ARG A 364 16.24 6.27 8.10
C ARG A 364 17.31 6.72 7.10
N GLN A 365 18.59 6.45 7.39
CA GLN A 365 19.67 6.74 6.47
C GLN A 365 19.50 5.94 5.17
N ALA A 366 19.29 4.62 5.24
CA ALA A 366 19.08 3.79 4.05
C ALA A 366 17.88 4.26 3.19
N GLN A 367 16.78 4.69 3.81
CA GLN A 367 15.63 5.24 3.07
C GLN A 367 15.89 6.58 2.39
N HIS A 368 16.87 7.36 2.86
CA HIS A 368 17.16 8.71 2.38
C HIS A 368 18.54 8.87 1.75
N LEU A 369 19.27 7.78 1.54
CA LEU A 369 20.50 7.81 0.75
C LEU A 369 20.15 8.18 -0.68
N ASP A 370 20.77 9.25 -1.19
CA ASP A 370 20.62 9.67 -2.58
C ASP A 370 20.91 8.47 -3.49
N VAL A 371 19.96 8.12 -4.37
CA VAL A 371 20.31 7.35 -5.58
C VAL A 371 21.24 8.26 -6.37
N PRO A 372 22.52 7.92 -6.55
CA PRO A 372 23.37 8.73 -7.39
C PRO A 372 22.79 8.64 -8.81
N VAL A 373 22.17 9.71 -9.30
CA VAL A 373 21.80 9.81 -10.71
C VAL A 373 23.06 9.49 -11.53
N GLY A 374 22.99 8.48 -12.39
CA GLY A 374 24.16 7.97 -13.11
C GLY A 374 24.94 6.86 -12.39
N ARG A 375 24.36 6.16 -11.39
CA ARG A 375 24.88 4.87 -10.92
C ARG A 375 24.89 3.91 -12.11
N ASP A 376 26.07 3.57 -12.60
CA ASP A 376 26.21 2.56 -13.65
C ASP A 376 25.91 1.18 -13.08
N VAL A 377 24.64 0.79 -13.14
CA VAL A 377 24.20 -0.53 -12.72
C VAL A 377 24.36 -1.54 -13.85
N GLY A 378 24.33 -1.11 -15.11
CA GLY A 378 24.33 -1.98 -16.28
C GLY A 378 23.06 -2.82 -16.38
N HIS A 379 22.94 -3.60 -17.46
CA HIS A 379 21.78 -4.46 -17.68
C HIS A 379 21.57 -5.43 -16.51
N LEU A 380 20.32 -5.54 -16.05
CA LEU A 380 19.92 -6.52 -15.05
C LEU A 380 19.62 -7.84 -15.79
N PRO A 381 20.38 -8.93 -15.56
CA PRO A 381 20.11 -10.18 -16.24
C PRO A 381 18.73 -10.70 -15.86
N LEU A 382 17.89 -10.94 -16.85
CA LEU A 382 16.51 -11.37 -16.65
C LEU A 382 16.45 -12.83 -16.15
N PRO A 383 15.61 -13.14 -15.15
CA PRO A 383 15.37 -14.51 -14.71
C PRO A 383 14.45 -15.26 -15.70
N ASP A 384 14.30 -16.57 -15.51
CA ASP A 384 13.32 -17.36 -16.25
C ASP A 384 11.93 -17.19 -15.64
N PHE A 385 11.11 -16.33 -16.25
CA PHE A 385 9.78 -16.00 -15.73
C PHE A 385 8.82 -17.19 -15.87
N HIS A 386 8.26 -17.66 -14.75
CA HIS A 386 7.17 -18.64 -14.75
C HIS A 386 5.91 -18.00 -15.31
N MET A 387 5.60 -18.30 -16.58
CA MET A 387 4.39 -17.85 -17.28
C MET A 387 3.74 -19.04 -17.98
N PRO A 388 2.75 -19.70 -17.36
CA PRO A 388 2.13 -20.91 -17.90
C PRO A 388 1.16 -20.62 -19.06
N TYR A 389 0.83 -19.34 -19.29
CA TYR A 389 -0.16 -18.91 -20.26
C TYR A 389 0.49 -18.43 -21.57
N ALA A 390 -0.09 -18.84 -22.70
CA ALA A 390 0.36 -18.40 -24.01
C ALA A 390 -0.25 -17.03 -24.34
N HIS A 391 0.56 -16.12 -24.90
CA HIS A 391 0.06 -14.86 -25.46
C HIS A 391 -0.54 -15.07 -26.85
N ARG A 392 -1.43 -14.17 -27.26
CA ARG A 392 -1.96 -14.05 -28.62
C ARG A 392 -1.91 -12.60 -29.04
N VAL A 393 -1.89 -12.33 -30.34
CA VAL A 393 -1.81 -10.97 -30.87
C VAL A 393 -3.03 -10.72 -31.76
N SER A 394 -3.73 -9.61 -31.52
CA SER A 394 -4.85 -9.17 -32.37
C SER A 394 -4.39 -9.01 -33.83
N PRO A 395 -5.19 -9.45 -34.81
CA PRO A 395 -4.89 -9.27 -36.23
C PRO A 395 -4.91 -7.79 -36.67
N HIS A 396 -5.36 -6.88 -35.79
CA HIS A 396 -5.51 -5.46 -36.07
C HIS A 396 -4.29 -4.60 -35.68
N LEU A 397 -3.23 -5.22 -35.15
CA LEU A 397 -2.03 -4.54 -34.62
C LEU A 397 -1.48 -3.45 -35.55
N ASP A 398 -1.18 -3.77 -36.81
CA ASP A 398 -0.53 -2.81 -37.71
C ASP A 398 -1.42 -1.60 -38.04
N ALA A 399 -2.74 -1.81 -38.10
CA ALA A 399 -3.69 -0.72 -38.25
C ALA A 399 -3.71 0.15 -36.99
N SER A 400 -3.63 -0.47 -35.82
CA SER A 400 -3.64 0.22 -34.53
C SER A 400 -2.35 1.02 -34.25
N ARG A 401 -1.18 0.50 -34.61
CA ARG A 401 0.09 1.28 -34.56
C ARG A 401 0.00 2.58 -35.33
N ARG A 402 -0.52 2.52 -36.57
CA ARG A 402 -0.72 3.70 -37.42
C ARG A 402 -1.75 4.66 -36.85
N HIS A 403 -2.79 4.13 -36.20
CA HIS A 403 -3.79 4.93 -35.51
C HIS A 403 -3.19 5.67 -34.31
N GLY A 404 -2.56 4.96 -33.38
CA GLY A 404 -2.01 5.54 -32.17
C GLY A 404 -0.98 6.63 -32.44
N ALA A 405 -0.10 6.44 -33.44
CA ALA A 405 0.87 7.47 -33.82
C ALA A 405 0.19 8.78 -34.27
N ARG A 406 -0.87 8.68 -35.09
CA ARG A 406 -1.65 9.86 -35.52
C ARG A 406 -2.40 10.48 -34.36
N TRP A 407 -3.01 9.66 -33.51
CA TRP A 407 -3.76 10.15 -32.36
C TRP A 407 -2.84 10.92 -31.39
N CYS A 408 -1.66 10.39 -31.07
CA CYS A 408 -0.66 11.10 -30.24
C CYS A 408 -0.22 12.43 -30.86
N GLU A 409 -0.05 12.49 -32.19
CA GLU A 409 0.25 13.73 -32.91
C GLU A 409 -0.89 14.75 -32.78
N ASP A 410 -2.13 14.33 -33.01
CA ASP A 410 -3.34 15.16 -32.92
C ASP A 410 -3.58 15.68 -31.48
N MET A 411 -3.27 14.87 -30.47
CA MET A 411 -3.34 15.27 -29.06
C MET A 411 -2.18 16.20 -28.66
N GLY A 412 -1.16 16.36 -29.51
CA GLY A 412 0.00 17.21 -29.25
C GLY A 412 1.05 16.57 -28.34
N MET A 413 1.06 15.24 -28.19
CA MET A 413 2.04 14.52 -27.36
C MET A 413 3.47 14.58 -27.92
N PHE A 414 3.62 14.89 -29.22
CA PHE A 414 4.94 15.12 -29.85
C PHE A 414 5.37 16.59 -29.91
N ALA A 415 4.52 17.48 -29.37
CA ALA A 415 4.79 18.91 -29.33
C ALA A 415 5.70 19.27 -28.15
N PRO A 416 6.35 20.44 -28.18
CA PRO A 416 7.14 20.88 -27.06
C PRO A 416 6.32 21.12 -25.78
N VAL A 417 6.84 20.68 -24.63
CA VAL A 417 6.24 20.85 -23.31
C VAL A 417 7.01 21.90 -22.50
N PRO A 418 6.38 23.01 -22.07
CA PRO A 418 7.03 24.02 -21.23
C PRO A 418 7.54 23.43 -19.91
N GLY A 419 8.75 23.81 -19.51
CA GLY A 419 9.36 23.35 -18.25
C GLY A 419 10.05 21.99 -18.32
N VAL A 420 9.84 21.22 -19.39
CA VAL A 420 10.56 19.96 -19.64
C VAL A 420 11.89 20.27 -20.34
N VAL A 421 13.00 19.77 -19.78
CA VAL A 421 14.35 19.94 -20.34
C VAL A 421 14.42 19.24 -21.71
N GLY A 422 15.07 19.86 -22.70
CA GLY A 422 15.08 19.36 -24.10
C GLY A 422 13.81 19.70 -24.89
N GLY A 423 12.79 20.21 -24.21
CA GLY A 423 11.60 20.81 -24.82
C GLY A 423 10.55 19.80 -25.29
N ARG A 424 10.82 18.51 -25.48
CA ARG A 424 9.81 17.49 -25.85
C ARG A 424 9.86 16.29 -24.91
N LEU A 425 8.68 15.81 -24.50
CA LEU A 425 8.57 14.59 -23.71
C LEU A 425 8.58 13.35 -24.60
N TRP A 426 7.71 13.29 -25.61
CA TRP A 426 7.71 12.21 -26.61
C TRP A 426 8.02 12.76 -28.00
N ASP A 427 8.49 11.87 -28.87
CA ASP A 427 8.49 12.03 -30.31
C ASP A 427 8.04 10.73 -30.98
N ALA A 428 7.97 10.73 -32.31
CA ALA A 428 7.55 9.54 -33.06
C ALA A 428 8.47 8.34 -32.83
N ALA A 429 9.78 8.55 -32.63
CA ALA A 429 10.75 7.47 -32.42
C ALA A 429 10.56 6.83 -31.03
N ARG A 430 10.35 7.64 -29.98
CA ARG A 430 10.00 7.14 -28.64
C ARG A 430 8.67 6.38 -28.69
N PHE A 431 7.65 6.92 -29.35
CA PHE A 431 6.36 6.24 -29.49
C PHE A 431 6.49 4.88 -30.17
N GLU A 432 7.25 4.79 -31.27
CA GLU A 432 7.55 3.53 -31.95
C GLU A 432 8.33 2.56 -31.06
N ALA A 433 9.32 3.04 -30.30
CA ALA A 433 10.11 2.22 -29.38
C ALA A 433 9.30 1.69 -28.18
N TYR A 434 8.25 2.41 -27.77
CA TYR A 434 7.34 2.00 -26.70
C TYR A 434 6.30 0.99 -27.20
N ASP A 435 5.89 1.09 -28.46
CA ASP A 435 4.95 0.19 -29.15
C ASP A 435 3.72 -0.21 -28.30
N LEU A 436 3.03 0.79 -27.77
CA LEU A 436 1.87 0.58 -26.88
C LEU A 436 0.69 -0.10 -27.60
N ALA A 437 0.62 0.02 -28.93
CA ALA A 437 -0.33 -0.73 -29.74
C ALA A 437 -0.06 -2.24 -29.72
N TYR A 438 1.21 -2.66 -29.63
CA TYR A 438 1.56 -4.07 -29.45
C TYR A 438 1.15 -4.60 -28.09
N CYS A 439 1.34 -3.79 -27.03
CA CYS A 439 0.81 -4.09 -25.70
C CYS A 439 -0.72 -4.28 -25.76
N ALA A 440 -1.44 -3.30 -26.31
CA ALA A 440 -2.89 -3.35 -26.48
C ALA A 440 -3.36 -4.60 -27.25
N ALA A 441 -2.65 -4.97 -28.32
CA ALA A 441 -3.02 -6.08 -29.19
C ALA A 441 -2.92 -7.44 -28.51
N MET A 442 -2.13 -7.57 -27.46
CA MET A 442 -2.03 -8.82 -26.70
C MET A 442 -3.01 -8.87 -25.54
N ILE A 443 -3.18 -7.75 -24.83
CA ILE A 443 -4.16 -7.63 -23.74
C ILE A 443 -5.59 -7.76 -24.28
N HIS A 444 -5.84 -7.24 -25.48
CA HIS A 444 -7.14 -7.23 -26.16
C HIS A 444 -7.09 -7.98 -27.48
N GLN A 445 -6.58 -9.21 -27.44
CA GLN A 445 -6.41 -10.07 -28.61
C GLN A 445 -7.69 -10.35 -29.41
N ARG A 446 -8.87 -10.26 -28.80
CA ARG A 446 -10.17 -10.47 -29.45
C ARG A 446 -10.87 -9.20 -29.89
N ALA A 447 -10.39 -8.03 -29.47
CA ALA A 447 -11.04 -6.76 -29.77
C ALA A 447 -11.06 -6.50 -31.28
N ASP A 448 -12.16 -5.90 -31.74
CA ASP A 448 -12.20 -5.29 -33.06
C ASP A 448 -11.21 -4.12 -33.18
N LEU A 449 -11.08 -3.57 -34.39
CA LEU A 449 -10.12 -2.50 -34.67
C LEU A 449 -10.40 -1.23 -33.86
N ASP A 450 -11.66 -0.84 -33.68
CA ASP A 450 -12.00 0.42 -33.01
C ASP A 450 -11.77 0.32 -31.50
N ALA A 451 -12.12 -0.82 -30.91
CA ALA A 451 -11.79 -1.15 -29.54
C ALA A 451 -10.27 -1.21 -29.34
N LEU A 452 -9.52 -1.89 -30.21
CA LEU A 452 -8.06 -1.95 -30.09
C LEU A 452 -7.39 -0.56 -30.19
N ASN A 453 -7.89 0.28 -31.10
CA ASN A 453 -7.44 1.68 -31.22
C ASN A 453 -7.71 2.47 -29.92
N LEU A 454 -8.89 2.31 -29.33
CA LEU A 454 -9.20 2.97 -28.06
C LEU A 454 -8.28 2.47 -26.92
N SER A 455 -7.98 1.17 -26.84
CA SER A 455 -7.02 0.64 -25.86
C SER A 455 -5.63 1.26 -26.05
N THR A 456 -5.17 1.33 -27.30
CA THR A 456 -3.88 1.94 -27.66
C THR A 456 -3.82 3.41 -27.23
N ASP A 457 -4.89 4.17 -27.44
CA ASP A 457 -4.95 5.59 -27.09
C ASP A 457 -4.94 5.79 -25.56
N TRP A 458 -5.67 4.96 -24.78
CA TRP A 458 -5.64 4.99 -23.31
C TRP A 458 -4.27 4.62 -22.75
N LEU A 459 -3.63 3.61 -23.31
CA LEU A 459 -2.26 3.23 -22.95
C LEU A 459 -1.30 4.38 -23.20
N SER A 460 -1.41 5.01 -24.37
CA SER A 460 -0.57 6.15 -24.75
C SER A 460 -0.79 7.33 -23.81
N TRP A 461 -2.04 7.64 -23.46
CA TRP A 461 -2.35 8.73 -22.53
C TRP A 461 -1.85 8.47 -21.11
N GLY A 462 -2.07 7.26 -20.58
CA GLY A 462 -1.62 6.89 -19.23
C GLY A 462 -0.11 6.97 -19.11
N THR A 463 0.63 6.34 -20.02
CA THR A 463 2.09 6.37 -20.02
C THR A 463 2.66 7.76 -20.30
N TYR A 464 2.00 8.58 -21.13
CA TYR A 464 2.42 9.97 -21.34
C TYR A 464 2.26 10.81 -20.07
N GLY A 465 1.14 10.65 -19.34
CA GLY A 465 0.92 11.32 -18.07
C GLY A 465 1.94 10.93 -17.02
N ASP A 466 2.26 9.63 -16.94
CA ASP A 466 3.26 9.07 -16.04
C ASP A 466 4.67 9.63 -16.30
N ASP A 467 5.07 9.74 -17.58
CA ASP A 467 6.34 10.36 -17.96
C ASP A 467 6.32 11.89 -17.68
N LEU A 468 5.17 12.55 -17.82
CA LEU A 468 5.04 14.01 -17.73
C LEU A 468 5.21 14.52 -16.31
N PHE A 469 4.58 13.88 -15.32
CA PHE A 469 4.49 14.42 -13.96
C PHE A 469 5.88 14.58 -13.30
N PRO A 470 6.75 13.56 -13.28
CA PRO A 470 8.11 13.70 -12.77
C PRO A 470 8.95 14.67 -13.59
N ALA A 471 8.84 14.63 -14.93
CA ALA A 471 9.62 15.50 -15.81
C ALA A 471 9.31 16.99 -15.60
N GLN A 472 8.03 17.33 -15.42
CA GLN A 472 7.55 18.71 -15.29
C GLN A 472 7.59 19.23 -13.85
N TYR A 473 7.22 18.40 -12.87
CA TYR A 473 7.04 18.82 -11.47
C TYR A 473 8.08 18.24 -10.52
N GLY A 474 8.72 17.10 -10.84
CA GLY A 474 9.74 16.45 -10.01
C GLY A 474 10.99 17.29 -9.84
N ASN A 475 11.61 17.69 -10.95
CA ASN A 475 12.86 18.47 -10.95
C ASN A 475 12.74 19.82 -10.23
N SER A 476 11.57 20.47 -10.33
CA SER A 476 11.28 21.75 -9.69
C SER A 476 10.71 21.61 -8.27
N ARG A 477 10.38 20.38 -7.85
CA ARG A 477 9.66 20.06 -6.60
C ARG A 477 8.33 20.81 -6.48
N ASP A 478 7.65 21.04 -7.61
CA ASP A 478 6.42 21.82 -7.69
C ASP A 478 5.17 20.96 -7.44
N LEU A 479 5.00 20.55 -6.17
CA LEU A 479 3.81 19.81 -5.73
C LEU A 479 2.50 20.60 -5.92
N VAL A 480 2.56 21.93 -5.84
CA VAL A 480 1.38 22.79 -6.00
C VAL A 480 0.91 22.77 -7.46
N GLY A 481 1.84 22.90 -8.41
CA GLY A 481 1.57 22.78 -9.84
C GLY A 481 1.02 21.40 -10.22
N ALA A 482 1.61 20.33 -9.71
CA ALA A 482 1.13 18.96 -9.94
C ALA A 482 -0.31 18.76 -9.43
N LYS A 483 -0.60 19.21 -8.20
CA LYS A 483 -1.95 19.17 -7.61
C LYS A 483 -2.96 20.00 -8.43
N ALA A 484 -2.57 21.19 -8.87
CA ALA A 484 -3.42 22.04 -9.70
C ALA A 484 -3.74 21.38 -11.06
N GLN A 485 -2.74 20.76 -11.71
CA GLN A 485 -2.94 20.03 -12.96
C GLN A 485 -3.86 18.82 -12.76
N ASN A 486 -3.65 18.03 -11.70
CA ASN A 486 -4.51 16.89 -11.39
C ASN A 486 -5.97 17.31 -11.11
N ALA A 487 -6.18 18.36 -10.33
CA ALA A 487 -7.53 18.90 -10.07
C ALA A 487 -8.24 19.36 -11.35
N ARG A 488 -7.47 19.88 -12.33
CA ARG A 488 -8.02 20.25 -13.65
C ARG A 488 -8.42 19.03 -14.48
N LEU A 489 -7.71 17.90 -14.39
CA LEU A 489 -8.04 16.68 -15.15
C LEU A 489 -9.47 16.20 -14.86
N THR A 490 -9.92 16.30 -13.60
CA THR A 490 -11.30 15.92 -13.21
C THR A 490 -12.37 16.72 -13.96
N LEU A 491 -12.09 17.97 -14.37
CA LEU A 491 -13.03 18.80 -15.14
C LEU A 491 -13.29 18.27 -16.56
N PHE A 492 -12.44 17.37 -17.06
CA PHE A 492 -12.59 16.74 -18.37
C PHE A 492 -13.34 15.41 -18.32
N MET A 493 -13.83 15.01 -17.14
CA MET A 493 -14.58 13.78 -16.92
C MET A 493 -16.01 14.01 -16.38
N PRO A 494 -16.82 14.90 -17.00
CA PRO A 494 -18.17 15.16 -16.51
C PRO A 494 -19.05 13.90 -16.66
N LEU A 495 -19.72 13.50 -15.57
CA LEU A 495 -20.60 12.33 -15.54
C LEU A 495 -21.81 12.46 -16.48
N ASP A 496 -22.30 13.68 -16.67
CA ASP A 496 -23.38 14.03 -17.59
C ASP A 496 -22.91 14.20 -19.04
N LEU A 497 -21.60 14.06 -19.31
CA LEU A 497 -20.96 14.28 -20.61
C LEU A 497 -21.15 15.73 -21.13
N GLY A 498 -21.32 16.67 -20.20
CA GLY A 498 -21.47 18.09 -20.48
C GLY A 498 -20.19 18.75 -21.04
N PRO A 499 -20.23 20.07 -21.25
CA PRO A 499 -19.09 20.82 -21.75
C PRO A 499 -17.91 20.79 -20.77
N THR A 500 -16.70 20.65 -21.30
CA THR A 500 -15.44 20.73 -20.57
C THR A 500 -14.76 22.08 -20.82
N PRO A 501 -13.84 22.54 -19.95
CA PRO A 501 -13.00 23.70 -20.27
C PRO A 501 -12.14 23.45 -21.51
N GLU A 502 -11.58 24.51 -22.09
CA GLU A 502 -10.62 24.38 -23.20
C GLU A 502 -9.34 23.69 -22.71
N PRO A 503 -8.92 22.56 -23.33
CA PRO A 503 -7.72 21.84 -22.92
C PRO A 503 -6.46 22.62 -23.29
N VAL A 504 -5.59 22.88 -22.32
CA VAL A 504 -4.35 23.65 -22.52
C VAL A 504 -3.08 22.80 -22.52
N THR A 505 -3.19 21.51 -22.19
CA THR A 505 -2.07 20.55 -22.21
C THR A 505 -2.42 19.31 -23.03
N PRO A 506 -1.42 18.54 -23.54
CA PRO A 506 -1.68 17.28 -24.24
C PRO A 506 -2.43 16.26 -23.37
N VAL A 507 -2.12 16.19 -22.06
CA VAL A 507 -2.80 15.27 -21.13
C VAL A 507 -4.28 15.67 -20.92
N GLU A 508 -4.60 16.97 -20.86
CA GLU A 508 -6.00 17.44 -20.82
C GLU A 508 -6.74 17.13 -22.11
N ARG A 509 -6.10 17.36 -23.26
CA ARG A 509 -6.68 17.12 -24.59
C ARG A 509 -6.98 15.65 -24.83
N GLY A 510 -6.00 14.78 -24.52
CA GLY A 510 -6.17 13.33 -24.59
C GLY A 510 -7.30 12.84 -23.70
N LEU A 511 -7.36 13.29 -22.44
CA LEU A 511 -8.43 12.89 -21.52
C LEU A 511 -9.82 13.35 -21.99
N ALA A 512 -9.92 14.57 -22.52
CA ALA A 512 -11.18 15.11 -23.04
C ALA A 512 -11.73 14.32 -24.25
N ASP A 513 -10.85 13.78 -25.10
CA ASP A 513 -11.21 12.89 -26.21
C ASP A 513 -11.60 11.50 -25.69
N LEU A 514 -10.70 10.90 -24.91
CA LEU A 514 -10.83 9.54 -24.38
C LEU A 514 -12.06 9.38 -23.50
N TRP A 515 -12.33 10.33 -22.60
CA TRP A 515 -13.52 10.30 -21.75
C TRP A 515 -14.79 10.27 -22.58
N ARG A 516 -14.90 11.13 -23.60
CA ARG A 516 -16.09 11.17 -24.47
C ARG A 516 -16.28 9.87 -25.25
N ARG A 517 -15.22 9.31 -25.83
CA ARG A 517 -15.29 8.05 -26.59
C ARG A 517 -15.63 6.85 -25.71
N THR A 518 -15.20 6.87 -24.45
CA THR A 518 -15.31 5.72 -23.53
C THR A 518 -16.56 5.78 -22.64
N ALA A 519 -16.87 6.94 -22.08
CA ALA A 519 -17.96 7.13 -21.13
C ALA A 519 -19.32 7.34 -21.81
N ALA A 520 -19.37 7.78 -23.07
CA ALA A 520 -20.61 8.00 -23.80
C ALA A 520 -21.56 6.79 -23.82
N PRO A 521 -21.11 5.55 -24.12
CA PRO A 521 -21.99 4.41 -24.13
C PRO A 521 -22.25 3.78 -22.75
N MET A 522 -21.56 4.23 -21.69
CA MET A 522 -21.73 3.73 -20.32
C MET A 522 -23.03 4.22 -19.67
N SER A 523 -23.57 3.42 -18.76
CA SER A 523 -24.60 3.85 -17.79
C SER A 523 -24.02 4.84 -16.77
N MET A 524 -24.87 5.60 -16.07
CA MET A 524 -24.40 6.55 -15.06
C MET A 524 -23.58 5.87 -13.93
N PRO A 525 -23.98 4.71 -13.37
CA PRO A 525 -23.15 4.00 -12.40
C PRO A 525 -21.79 3.56 -12.96
N ALA A 526 -21.77 3.04 -14.19
CA ALA A 526 -20.52 2.65 -14.87
C ALA A 526 -19.59 3.85 -15.09
N ARG A 527 -20.13 5.02 -15.45
CA ARG A 527 -19.34 6.26 -15.57
C ARG A 527 -18.76 6.71 -14.24
N ALA A 528 -19.51 6.58 -13.14
CA ALA A 528 -19.03 6.93 -11.81
C ALA A 528 -17.86 6.03 -11.38
N GLN A 529 -17.98 4.71 -11.59
CA GLN A 529 -16.88 3.77 -11.35
C GLN A 529 -15.66 4.07 -12.23
N PHE A 530 -15.88 4.43 -13.49
CA PHE A 530 -14.80 4.78 -14.39
C PHE A 530 -14.09 6.09 -14.00
N LEU A 531 -14.86 7.10 -13.58
CA LEU A 531 -14.34 8.36 -13.05
C LEU A 531 -13.42 8.09 -11.84
N GLU A 532 -13.87 7.24 -10.93
CA GLU A 532 -13.10 6.84 -9.74
C GLU A 532 -11.78 6.16 -10.13
N ALA A 533 -11.82 5.22 -11.09
CA ALA A 533 -10.63 4.52 -11.56
C ALA A 533 -9.60 5.48 -12.19
N VAL A 534 -10.03 6.42 -13.04
CA VAL A 534 -9.12 7.42 -13.63
C VAL A 534 -8.60 8.38 -12.57
N THR A 535 -9.45 8.82 -11.64
CA THR A 535 -9.05 9.74 -10.55
C THR A 535 -8.04 9.10 -9.61
N SER A 536 -8.21 7.80 -9.30
CA SER A 536 -7.25 7.02 -8.51
C SER A 536 -5.88 7.00 -9.21
N MET A 537 -5.87 6.68 -10.51
CA MET A 537 -4.64 6.66 -11.31
C MET A 537 -3.95 8.03 -11.34
N THR A 538 -4.66 9.12 -11.61
CA THR A 538 -4.01 10.45 -11.70
C THR A 538 -3.59 10.99 -10.33
N ALA A 539 -4.27 10.61 -9.24
CA ALA A 539 -3.84 10.90 -7.87
C ALA A 539 -2.56 10.14 -7.48
N SER A 540 -2.34 8.96 -8.06
CA SER A 540 -1.16 8.14 -7.81
C SER A 540 0.14 8.81 -8.31
N TRP A 541 0.10 9.58 -9.40
CA TRP A 541 1.24 10.37 -9.87
C TRP A 541 1.72 11.42 -8.86
N ILE A 542 0.78 11.98 -8.09
CA ILE A 542 1.13 12.91 -7.00
C ILE A 542 1.82 12.16 -5.86
N TRP A 543 1.41 10.92 -5.57
CA TRP A 543 2.04 10.11 -4.54
C TRP A 543 3.52 9.86 -4.86
N GLU A 544 3.84 9.39 -6.07
CA GLU A 544 5.24 9.17 -6.48
C GLU A 544 6.06 10.47 -6.41
N LEU A 545 5.46 11.60 -6.83
CA LEU A 545 6.10 12.90 -6.74
C LEU A 545 6.39 13.32 -5.29
N VAL A 546 5.51 13.01 -4.34
CA VAL A 546 5.73 13.29 -2.91
C VAL A 546 6.94 12.50 -2.39
N ASN A 547 7.09 11.24 -2.77
CA ASN A 547 8.26 10.42 -2.40
C ASN A 547 9.55 10.98 -3.04
N GLN A 548 9.51 11.37 -4.31
CA GLN A 548 10.64 12.00 -5.00
C GLN A 548 11.06 13.31 -4.31
N VAL A 549 10.11 14.16 -3.92
CA VAL A 549 10.39 15.43 -3.21
C VAL A 549 11.02 15.18 -1.84
N GLN A 550 10.60 14.11 -1.15
CA GLN A 550 11.17 13.68 0.14
C GLN A 550 12.49 12.92 0.00
N ASN A 551 12.86 12.50 -1.22
CA ASN A 551 13.96 11.58 -1.49
C ASN A 551 13.90 10.37 -0.55
N ARG A 552 12.73 9.72 -0.51
CA ARG A 552 12.44 8.60 0.39
C ARG A 552 12.19 7.34 -0.43
N VAL A 553 13.11 6.40 -0.36
CA VAL A 553 12.92 5.04 -0.89
C VAL A 553 11.84 4.37 -0.04
N PRO A 554 10.71 3.94 -0.62
CA PRO A 554 9.68 3.23 0.14
C PRO A 554 10.21 1.88 0.62
N ASP A 555 9.65 1.38 1.71
CA ASP A 555 9.88 -0.01 2.13
C ASP A 555 9.07 -1.00 1.28
N PRO A 556 9.35 -2.31 1.33
CA PRO A 556 8.67 -3.27 0.47
C PRO A 556 7.13 -3.24 0.58
N VAL A 557 6.57 -2.97 1.77
CA VAL A 557 5.12 -2.94 2.00
C VAL A 557 4.52 -1.67 1.40
N ASP A 558 5.10 -0.51 1.73
CA ASP A 558 4.70 0.79 1.15
C ASP A 558 4.83 0.81 -0.37
N TYR A 559 5.91 0.21 -0.89
CA TYR A 559 6.17 0.11 -2.32
C TYR A 559 5.07 -0.68 -3.03
N VAL A 560 4.73 -1.88 -2.54
CA VAL A 560 3.72 -2.74 -3.19
C VAL A 560 2.37 -2.04 -3.26
N GLU A 561 1.93 -1.41 -2.17
CA GLU A 561 0.66 -0.68 -2.14
C GLU A 561 0.63 0.49 -3.10
N MET A 562 1.69 1.29 -3.07
CA MET A 562 1.85 2.41 -3.99
C MET A 562 1.85 1.89 -5.43
N ARG A 563 2.63 0.85 -5.72
CA ARG A 563 2.82 0.32 -7.08
C ARG A 563 1.54 -0.28 -7.63
N ARG A 564 0.72 -0.93 -6.79
CA ARG A 564 -0.64 -1.37 -7.18
C ARG A 564 -1.46 -0.17 -7.67
N ALA A 565 -1.44 0.94 -6.95
CA ALA A 565 -2.17 2.15 -7.35
C ALA A 565 -1.56 2.87 -8.58
N THR A 566 -0.22 2.88 -8.72
CA THR A 566 0.47 3.69 -9.75
C THR A 566 0.66 2.98 -11.09
N PHE A 567 0.60 1.65 -11.14
CA PHE A 567 0.78 0.92 -12.40
C PHE A 567 -0.40 1.04 -13.39
N GLY A 568 -1.55 1.58 -12.97
CA GLY A 568 -2.76 1.66 -13.82
C GLY A 568 -3.55 0.35 -13.91
N SER A 569 -3.20 -0.64 -13.09
CA SER A 569 -3.87 -1.95 -12.98
C SER A 569 -5.31 -1.87 -12.48
N ASP A 570 -5.66 -0.88 -11.67
CA ASP A 570 -7.05 -0.67 -11.24
C ASP A 570 -7.92 -0.17 -12.40
N LEU A 571 -7.35 0.63 -13.32
CA LEU A 571 -8.05 1.19 -14.48
C LEU A 571 -8.41 0.11 -15.50
N THR A 572 -7.40 -0.53 -16.11
CA THR A 572 -7.18 -1.94 -15.79
C THR A 572 -8.38 -2.88 -15.58
N MET A 573 -8.43 -3.41 -14.37
CA MET A 573 -9.44 -4.33 -13.88
C MET A 573 -10.83 -3.69 -13.82
N GLY A 574 -10.92 -2.42 -13.40
CA GLY A 574 -12.18 -1.69 -13.28
C GLY A 574 -12.96 -1.68 -14.59
N LEU A 575 -12.31 -1.34 -15.70
CA LEU A 575 -12.95 -1.33 -17.02
C LEU A 575 -13.32 -2.72 -17.54
N ALA A 576 -12.53 -3.76 -17.26
CA ALA A 576 -12.91 -5.14 -17.55
C ALA A 576 -14.21 -5.50 -16.82
N ARG A 577 -14.30 -5.17 -15.53
CA ARG A 577 -15.50 -5.38 -14.70
C ARG A 577 -16.71 -4.59 -15.19
N ILE A 578 -16.53 -3.33 -15.60
CA ILE A 578 -17.63 -2.55 -16.18
C ILE A 578 -18.13 -3.21 -17.47
N GLY A 579 -17.24 -3.82 -18.28
CA GLY A 579 -17.59 -4.60 -19.46
C GLY A 579 -18.52 -5.78 -19.18
N HIS A 580 -18.46 -6.35 -17.96
CA HIS A 580 -19.36 -7.43 -17.53
C HIS A 580 -20.80 -6.95 -17.25
N GLY A 581 -21.01 -5.63 -17.12
CA GLY A 581 -22.28 -5.01 -16.76
C GLY A 581 -22.75 -5.33 -15.34
N ASP A 582 -24.01 -5.05 -15.04
CA ASP A 582 -24.61 -5.20 -13.70
C ASP A 582 -24.93 -6.66 -13.31
N LEU A 583 -24.32 -7.65 -13.98
CA LEU A 583 -24.58 -9.07 -13.72
C LEU A 583 -23.94 -9.56 -12.41
N VAL A 584 -22.78 -9.00 -12.06
CA VAL A 584 -22.04 -9.38 -10.85
C VAL A 584 -22.27 -8.31 -9.79
N PRO A 585 -22.88 -8.65 -8.63
CA PRO A 585 -23.03 -7.70 -7.53
C PRO A 585 -21.65 -7.14 -7.09
N PRO A 586 -21.52 -5.83 -6.84
CA PRO A 586 -20.25 -5.21 -6.44
C PRO A 586 -19.58 -5.88 -5.23
N GLU A 587 -20.38 -6.43 -4.31
CA GLU A 587 -19.94 -7.12 -3.10
C GLU A 587 -19.13 -8.38 -3.41
N ILE A 588 -19.36 -9.02 -4.56
CA ILE A 588 -18.60 -10.20 -5.00
C ILE A 588 -17.15 -9.83 -5.32
N TYR A 589 -16.92 -8.67 -5.95
CA TYR A 589 -15.56 -8.18 -6.18
C TYR A 589 -14.86 -7.76 -4.88
N GLN A 590 -15.61 -7.55 -3.80
CA GLN A 590 -15.08 -7.32 -2.46
C GLN A 590 -14.82 -8.63 -1.69
N ASN A 591 -15.12 -9.80 -2.28
CA ASN A 591 -14.74 -11.08 -1.70
C ASN A 591 -13.20 -11.24 -1.69
N ARG A 592 -12.67 -11.91 -0.66
CA ARG A 592 -11.24 -12.20 -0.52
C ARG A 592 -10.65 -12.88 -1.76
N VAL A 593 -11.35 -13.87 -2.30
CA VAL A 593 -10.88 -14.66 -3.44
C VAL A 593 -10.71 -13.77 -4.68
N MET A 594 -11.68 -12.91 -4.97
CA MET A 594 -11.61 -11.98 -6.10
C MET A 594 -10.47 -10.97 -5.93
N ARG A 595 -10.30 -10.40 -4.74
CA ARG A 595 -9.17 -9.48 -4.50
C ARG A 595 -7.82 -10.15 -4.61
N GLN A 596 -7.68 -11.38 -4.10
CA GLN A 596 -6.40 -12.09 -4.20
C GLN A 596 -6.10 -12.49 -5.65
N LEU A 597 -7.14 -12.77 -6.46
CA LEU A 597 -7.00 -12.96 -7.91
C LEU A 597 -6.44 -11.69 -8.57
N ASP A 598 -7.03 -10.53 -8.26
CA ASP A 598 -6.60 -9.22 -8.77
C ASP A 598 -5.17 -8.90 -8.34
N ASN A 599 -4.92 -8.92 -7.04
CA ASN A 599 -3.63 -8.54 -6.45
C ASN A 599 -2.51 -9.44 -6.97
N SER A 600 -2.72 -10.76 -7.07
CA SER A 600 -1.71 -11.68 -7.59
C SER A 600 -1.33 -11.37 -9.03
N ALA A 601 -2.32 -11.05 -9.88
CA ALA A 601 -2.06 -10.66 -11.27
C ALA A 601 -1.37 -9.29 -11.36
N GLN A 602 -1.83 -8.32 -10.58
CA GLN A 602 -1.29 -6.97 -10.51
C GLN A 602 0.18 -6.98 -10.07
N ASP A 603 0.48 -7.66 -8.97
CA ASP A 603 1.83 -7.78 -8.44
C ASP A 603 2.78 -8.38 -9.47
N TYR A 604 2.36 -9.45 -10.15
CA TYR A 604 3.17 -10.09 -11.19
C TYR A 604 3.48 -9.11 -12.34
N ALA A 605 2.47 -8.39 -12.83
CA ALA A 605 2.64 -7.44 -13.93
C ALA A 605 3.51 -6.24 -13.55
N CYS A 606 3.32 -5.70 -12.34
CA CYS A 606 4.12 -4.60 -11.81
C CYS A 606 5.59 -4.99 -11.67
N PHE A 607 5.88 -6.12 -11.01
CA PHE A 607 7.26 -6.56 -10.79
C PHE A 607 7.96 -6.96 -12.08
N LEU A 608 7.21 -7.47 -13.05
CA LEU A 608 7.74 -7.70 -14.39
C LEU A 608 8.24 -6.41 -15.00
N ASN A 609 7.47 -5.32 -14.94
CA ASN A 609 7.93 -4.02 -15.39
C ASN A 609 9.22 -3.62 -14.68
N ASP A 610 9.25 -3.67 -13.35
CA ASP A 610 10.40 -3.26 -12.55
C ASP A 610 11.68 -4.04 -12.88
N VAL A 611 11.58 -5.35 -13.15
CA VAL A 611 12.74 -6.17 -13.53
C VAL A 611 13.28 -5.77 -14.91
N PHE A 612 12.41 -5.46 -15.88
CA PHE A 612 12.82 -5.00 -17.20
C PHE A 612 13.31 -3.55 -17.19
N SER A 613 12.69 -2.69 -16.38
CA SER A 613 12.95 -1.26 -16.33
C SER A 613 14.08 -0.87 -15.37
N TYR A 614 14.56 -1.78 -14.52
CA TYR A 614 15.59 -1.50 -13.50
C TYR A 614 16.78 -0.69 -14.03
N GLN A 615 17.37 -1.07 -15.17
CA GLN A 615 18.51 -0.31 -15.71
C GLN A 615 18.07 1.09 -16.15
N LYS A 616 16.94 1.20 -16.86
CA LYS A 616 16.37 2.49 -17.28
C LYS A 616 16.18 3.41 -16.07
N GLU A 617 15.44 2.93 -15.08
CA GLU A 617 15.02 3.68 -13.91
C GLU A 617 16.20 4.09 -13.01
N ILE A 618 17.05 3.14 -12.63
CA ILE A 618 18.13 3.42 -11.66
C ILE A 618 19.30 4.16 -12.30
N GLN A 619 19.67 3.82 -13.55
CA GLN A 619 20.87 4.38 -14.19
C GLN A 619 20.62 5.74 -14.84
N TYR A 620 19.48 5.87 -15.55
CA TYR A 620 19.25 6.99 -16.46
C TYR A 620 18.21 7.97 -15.91
N GLU A 621 17.22 7.49 -15.16
CA GLU A 621 16.13 8.33 -14.67
C GLU A 621 16.36 8.79 -13.22
N GLY A 622 17.15 8.05 -12.44
CA GLY A 622 17.30 8.28 -11.00
C GLY A 622 16.01 7.98 -10.23
N GLU A 623 15.16 7.14 -10.80
CA GLU A 623 13.87 6.75 -10.25
C GLU A 623 14.08 5.74 -9.11
N ILE A 624 13.40 5.96 -7.98
CA ILE A 624 13.56 5.16 -6.76
C ILE A 624 12.45 4.12 -6.60
N HIS A 625 11.38 4.23 -7.38
CA HIS A 625 10.20 3.38 -7.33
C HIS A 625 10.36 2.09 -8.16
N ASN A 626 11.35 1.27 -7.81
CA ASN A 626 11.57 -0.05 -8.42
C ASN A 626 11.73 -1.14 -7.35
N ILE A 627 10.94 -2.23 -7.40
CA ILE A 627 10.99 -3.26 -6.34
C ILE A 627 12.38 -3.89 -6.18
N VAL A 628 13.16 -4.06 -7.25
CA VAL A 628 14.51 -4.64 -7.14
C VAL A 628 15.42 -3.71 -6.33
N TYR A 629 15.32 -2.40 -6.57
CA TYR A 629 16.08 -1.41 -5.81
C TYR A 629 15.59 -1.28 -4.36
N VAL A 630 14.27 -1.34 -4.14
CA VAL A 630 13.67 -1.38 -2.79
C VAL A 630 14.19 -2.59 -2.01
N MET A 631 14.30 -3.76 -2.65
CA MET A 631 14.83 -4.97 -2.03
C MET A 631 16.35 -4.93 -1.81
N GLU A 632 17.13 -4.31 -2.72
CA GLU A 632 18.55 -4.01 -2.45
C GLU A 632 18.70 -3.22 -1.16
N ASN A 633 17.92 -2.13 -1.03
CA ASN A 633 18.01 -1.21 0.10
C ASN A 633 17.50 -1.85 1.41
N PHE A 634 16.38 -2.56 1.35
CA PHE A 634 15.77 -3.15 2.54
C PHE A 634 16.59 -4.32 3.09
N LEU A 635 17.04 -5.24 2.22
CA LEU A 635 17.81 -6.41 2.62
C LEU A 635 19.31 -6.12 2.79
N GLY A 636 19.81 -4.96 2.32
CA GLY A 636 21.24 -4.70 2.22
C GLY A 636 21.94 -5.66 1.25
N ALA A 637 21.21 -6.18 0.26
CA ALA A 637 21.68 -7.18 -0.68
C ALA A 637 22.14 -6.53 -1.99
N ASP A 638 22.97 -7.24 -2.76
CA ASP A 638 23.30 -6.80 -4.13
C ASP A 638 22.11 -6.99 -5.09
N ARG A 639 22.13 -6.26 -6.21
CA ARG A 639 21.06 -6.26 -7.20
C ARG A 639 20.67 -7.63 -7.76
N LEU A 640 21.59 -8.59 -7.83
CA LEU A 640 21.27 -9.94 -8.34
C LEU A 640 20.52 -10.74 -7.29
N ARG A 641 20.96 -10.68 -6.02
CA ARG A 641 20.23 -11.29 -4.92
C ARG A 641 18.85 -10.64 -4.75
N ALA A 642 18.76 -9.31 -4.84
CA ALA A 642 17.47 -8.61 -4.77
C ALA A 642 16.54 -9.03 -5.92
N ARG A 643 17.04 -9.10 -7.16
CA ARG A 643 16.30 -9.63 -8.31
C ARG A 643 15.82 -11.06 -8.07
N ASP A 644 16.65 -11.94 -7.51
CA ASP A 644 16.26 -13.34 -7.26
C ASP A 644 15.15 -13.45 -6.22
N VAL A 645 15.17 -12.59 -5.21
CA VAL A 645 14.07 -12.49 -4.24
C VAL A 645 12.78 -12.01 -4.92
N VAL A 646 12.85 -10.97 -5.76
CA VAL A 646 11.71 -10.48 -6.55
C VAL A 646 11.18 -11.56 -7.48
N HIS A 647 12.06 -12.31 -8.16
CA HIS A 647 11.68 -13.39 -9.06
C HIS A 647 10.98 -14.54 -8.32
N ARG A 648 11.47 -14.93 -7.13
CA ARG A 648 10.77 -15.90 -6.27
C ARG A 648 9.38 -15.39 -5.90
N LEU A 649 9.29 -14.11 -5.52
CA LEU A 649 8.01 -13.48 -5.15
C LEU A 649 7.04 -13.52 -6.32
N MET A 650 7.47 -13.12 -7.53
CA MET A 650 6.68 -13.23 -8.76
C MET A 650 6.19 -14.67 -9.01
N THR A 651 7.05 -15.67 -8.81
CA THR A 651 6.70 -17.08 -8.98
C THR A 651 5.59 -17.48 -8.01
N GLU A 652 5.74 -17.17 -6.72
CA GLU A 652 4.72 -17.46 -5.70
C GLU A 652 3.40 -16.70 -5.94
N ARG A 653 3.44 -15.45 -6.46
CA ARG A 653 2.21 -14.74 -6.89
C ARG A 653 1.52 -15.44 -8.05
N MET A 654 2.26 -15.95 -9.03
CA MET A 654 1.69 -16.71 -10.15
C MET A 654 1.08 -18.05 -9.69
N GLU A 655 1.78 -18.78 -8.82
CA GLU A 655 1.27 -20.04 -8.25
C GLU A 655 0.00 -19.80 -7.42
N GLN A 656 -0.04 -18.69 -6.65
CA GLN A 656 -1.25 -18.29 -5.94
C GLN A 656 -2.41 -17.97 -6.91
N PHE A 657 -2.13 -17.24 -8.00
CA PHE A 657 -3.13 -16.97 -9.04
C PHE A 657 -3.66 -18.27 -9.67
N GLU A 658 -2.78 -19.22 -10.02
CA GLU A 658 -3.16 -20.53 -10.56
C GLU A 658 -4.05 -21.31 -9.59
N HIS A 659 -3.70 -21.33 -8.30
CA HIS A 659 -4.48 -21.99 -7.25
C HIS A 659 -5.85 -21.33 -7.06
N ILE A 660 -5.93 -20.00 -7.03
CA ILE A 660 -7.20 -19.29 -6.90
C ILE A 660 -8.13 -19.63 -8.06
N VAL A 661 -7.63 -19.61 -9.29
CA VAL A 661 -8.42 -19.93 -10.48
C VAL A 661 -8.88 -21.39 -10.48
N ALA A 662 -8.02 -22.31 -10.07
CA ALA A 662 -8.31 -23.74 -10.10
C ALA A 662 -9.20 -24.23 -8.95
N VAL A 663 -9.09 -23.61 -7.77
CA VAL A 663 -9.66 -24.14 -6.51
C VAL A 663 -10.59 -23.13 -5.84
N GLU A 664 -10.09 -21.94 -5.52
CA GLU A 664 -10.80 -21.02 -4.61
C GLU A 664 -11.95 -20.30 -5.30
N LEU A 665 -11.80 -19.92 -6.57
CA LEU A 665 -12.84 -19.25 -7.34
C LEU A 665 -14.06 -20.18 -7.57
N PRO A 666 -13.89 -21.46 -7.99
CA PRO A 666 -15.00 -22.42 -8.05
C PRO A 666 -15.65 -22.71 -6.69
N ALA A 667 -14.86 -22.80 -5.61
CA ALA A 667 -15.37 -23.02 -4.25
C ALA A 667 -16.22 -21.83 -3.79
N MET A 668 -15.71 -20.60 -3.90
CA MET A 668 -16.45 -19.37 -3.59
C MET A 668 -17.77 -19.28 -4.38
N CYS A 669 -17.76 -19.61 -5.67
CA CYS A 669 -18.98 -19.62 -6.48
C CYS A 669 -20.03 -20.62 -5.97
N THR A 670 -19.58 -21.73 -5.39
CA THR A 670 -20.45 -22.77 -4.83
C THR A 670 -20.98 -22.35 -3.46
N ASP A 671 -20.12 -21.82 -2.59
CA ASP A 671 -20.48 -21.39 -1.24
C ASP A 671 -21.48 -20.22 -1.24
N LEU A 672 -21.36 -19.31 -2.22
CA LEU A 672 -22.27 -18.18 -2.40
C LEU A 672 -23.49 -18.50 -3.29
N ASP A 673 -23.66 -19.76 -3.71
CA ASP A 673 -24.72 -20.22 -4.63
C ASP A 673 -24.88 -19.33 -5.88
N LEU A 674 -23.76 -18.93 -6.49
CA LEU A 674 -23.79 -18.01 -7.64
C LEU A 674 -24.39 -18.70 -8.87
N SER A 675 -25.16 -17.96 -9.67
CA SER A 675 -25.76 -18.49 -10.91
C SER A 675 -24.70 -18.88 -11.95
N GLY A 676 -25.04 -19.79 -12.86
CA GLY A 676 -24.13 -20.21 -13.93
C GLY A 676 -23.66 -19.06 -14.84
N GLU A 677 -24.48 -18.03 -14.99
CA GLU A 677 -24.14 -16.81 -15.73
C GLU A 677 -23.06 -16.00 -15.00
N VAL A 678 -23.24 -15.73 -13.70
CA VAL A 678 -22.26 -15.03 -12.86
C VAL A 678 -20.93 -15.80 -12.81
N ARG A 679 -20.99 -17.12 -12.64
CA ARG A 679 -19.80 -17.99 -12.67
C ARG A 679 -19.04 -17.88 -14.00
N GLY A 680 -19.77 -17.84 -15.12
CA GLY A 680 -19.20 -17.67 -16.44
C GLY A 680 -18.47 -16.33 -16.59
N VAL A 681 -19.05 -15.25 -16.08
CA VAL A 681 -18.42 -13.92 -16.05
C VAL A 681 -17.12 -13.92 -15.23
N LEU A 682 -17.15 -14.46 -14.01
CA LEU A 682 -15.96 -14.50 -13.15
C LEU A 682 -14.85 -15.39 -13.73
N THR A 683 -15.23 -16.49 -14.40
CA THR A 683 -14.26 -17.36 -15.09
C THR A 683 -13.63 -16.63 -16.28
N ASN A 684 -14.44 -15.93 -17.08
CA ASN A 684 -13.92 -15.12 -18.19
C ASN A 684 -13.01 -14.00 -17.69
N TYR A 685 -13.34 -13.37 -16.57
CA TYR A 685 -12.47 -12.37 -15.94
C TYR A 685 -11.10 -12.94 -15.55
N ALA A 686 -11.04 -14.17 -15.05
CA ALA A 686 -9.78 -14.84 -14.78
C ALA A 686 -8.98 -15.10 -16.08
N GLU A 687 -9.63 -15.53 -17.18
CA GLU A 687 -8.97 -15.68 -18.48
C GLU A 687 -8.42 -14.35 -19.01
N GLU A 688 -9.16 -13.27 -18.80
CA GLU A 688 -8.78 -11.92 -19.16
C GLU A 688 -7.51 -11.43 -18.43
N LEU A 689 -7.33 -11.79 -17.17
CA LEU A 689 -6.12 -11.53 -16.40
C LEU A 689 -4.94 -12.39 -16.89
N LYS A 690 -5.17 -13.62 -17.35
CA LYS A 690 -4.13 -14.47 -17.98
C LYS A 690 -3.62 -13.86 -19.29
N ASP A 691 -4.55 -13.42 -20.15
CA ASP A 691 -4.22 -12.73 -21.40
C ASP A 691 -3.42 -11.45 -21.12
N TRP A 692 -3.80 -10.69 -20.08
CA TRP A 692 -3.09 -9.48 -19.67
C TRP A 692 -1.65 -9.77 -19.20
N MET A 693 -1.45 -10.68 -18.24
CA MET A 693 -0.12 -11.00 -17.71
C MET A 693 0.82 -11.57 -18.79
N SER A 694 0.33 -12.49 -19.62
CA SER A 694 1.14 -13.09 -20.69
C SER A 694 1.47 -12.08 -21.80
N GLY A 695 0.51 -11.21 -22.16
CA GLY A 695 0.71 -10.14 -23.13
C GLY A 695 1.72 -9.09 -22.67
N ILE A 696 1.65 -8.68 -21.41
CA ILE A 696 2.61 -7.74 -20.81
C ILE A 696 4.03 -8.32 -20.82
N LEU A 697 4.21 -9.59 -20.49
CA LEU A 697 5.53 -10.24 -20.55
C LEU A 697 6.11 -10.21 -21.96
N GLU A 698 5.31 -10.57 -22.96
CA GLU A 698 5.76 -10.57 -24.36
C GLU A 698 6.06 -9.15 -24.86
N TRP A 699 5.27 -8.15 -24.45
CA TRP A 699 5.52 -6.75 -24.79
C TRP A 699 6.89 -6.30 -24.27
N HIS A 700 7.18 -6.51 -22.98
CA HIS A 700 8.48 -6.15 -22.39
C HIS A 700 9.67 -6.85 -23.05
N ARG A 701 9.50 -8.10 -23.51
CA ARG A 701 10.53 -8.84 -24.25
C ARG A 701 10.84 -8.25 -25.62
N LYS A 702 9.87 -7.60 -26.27
CA LYS A 702 9.98 -7.17 -27.67
C LYS A 702 10.40 -5.72 -27.83
N VAL A 703 9.86 -4.83 -27.01
CA VAL A 703 10.04 -3.38 -27.19
C VAL A 703 11.46 -2.93 -26.95
N ASP A 704 11.84 -1.84 -27.60
CA ASP A 704 13.20 -1.30 -27.51
C ASP A 704 13.42 -0.47 -26.24
N ARG A 705 12.34 0.05 -25.62
CA ARG A 705 12.37 0.93 -24.43
C ARG A 705 13.26 0.42 -23.28
N TYR A 706 13.44 -0.89 -23.13
CA TYR A 706 14.21 -1.50 -22.03
C TYR A 706 15.57 -2.06 -22.45
N LYS A 707 15.91 -2.00 -23.74
CA LYS A 707 17.12 -2.62 -24.26
C LYS A 707 18.34 -1.73 -24.05
N PRO A 708 19.50 -2.29 -23.62
CA PRO A 708 20.69 -1.50 -23.35
C PRO A 708 21.15 -0.62 -24.53
N GLU A 709 21.04 -1.12 -25.76
CA GLU A 709 21.41 -0.39 -26.97
C GLU A 709 20.54 0.85 -27.22
N TRP A 710 19.24 0.75 -26.93
CA TRP A 710 18.31 1.87 -27.07
C TRP A 710 18.54 2.88 -25.95
N LEU A 711 18.65 2.42 -24.70
CA LEU A 711 18.93 3.29 -23.55
C LEU A 711 20.23 4.08 -23.72
N ALA A 712 21.29 3.44 -24.21
CA ALA A 712 22.57 4.12 -24.47
C ALA A 712 22.47 5.15 -25.62
N ALA A 713 21.66 4.88 -26.64
CA ALA A 713 21.42 5.83 -27.74
C ALA A 713 20.57 7.02 -27.28
N GLU A 714 19.57 6.76 -26.45
CA GLU A 714 18.59 7.75 -25.98
C GLU A 714 19.19 8.70 -24.93
N HIS A 715 19.95 8.17 -23.97
CA HIS A 715 20.48 8.94 -22.84
C HIS A 715 21.97 9.29 -22.95
N GLY A 716 22.69 8.69 -23.91
CA GLY A 716 24.15 8.75 -24.01
C GLY A 716 24.87 7.77 -23.06
N VAL A 717 26.20 7.67 -23.17
CA VAL A 717 27.03 6.80 -22.31
C VAL A 717 27.31 7.50 -20.96
N PRO A 718 26.95 6.90 -19.81
CA PRO A 718 27.28 7.47 -18.49
C PRO A 718 28.80 7.54 -18.28
N GLY A 719 29.30 8.66 -17.76
CA GLY A 719 30.72 8.81 -17.35
C GLY A 719 31.63 9.62 -18.27
N ALA A 720 31.12 10.29 -19.32
CA ALA A 720 31.91 11.32 -20.01
C ALA A 720 32.04 12.56 -19.11
N ALA A 721 33.19 12.73 -18.46
CA ALA A 721 33.50 13.92 -17.65
C ALA A 721 33.23 15.22 -18.45
N PRO A 722 32.66 16.27 -17.84
CA PRO A 722 32.55 17.55 -18.49
C PRO A 722 33.96 18.05 -18.83
N VAL A 723 34.23 18.30 -20.11
CA VAL A 723 35.43 19.04 -20.52
C VAL A 723 35.37 20.41 -19.84
N PRO A 724 36.41 20.84 -19.09
CA PRO A 724 36.34 22.06 -18.31
C PRO A 724 36.30 23.28 -19.27
N GLY A 725 35.13 23.88 -19.40
CA GLY A 725 34.90 25.09 -20.17
C GLY A 725 34.25 26.18 -19.31
N GLY A 726 35.09 27.09 -18.80
CA GLY A 726 34.67 28.43 -18.35
C GLY A 726 34.26 28.56 -16.88
N ALA A 727 35.18 29.06 -16.05
CA ALA A 727 34.93 29.42 -14.66
C ALA A 727 33.81 30.48 -14.50
N ALA A 728 32.82 30.20 -13.66
CA ALA A 728 32.02 31.19 -12.96
C ALA A 728 32.06 30.88 -11.46
N GLY A 729 32.65 31.79 -10.69
CA GLY A 729 32.91 31.63 -9.25
C GLY A 729 31.64 31.69 -8.38
N PRO A 730 31.78 31.44 -7.06
CA PRO A 730 30.67 31.22 -6.15
C PRO A 730 29.95 32.54 -5.83
N GLY A 731 28.72 32.69 -6.32
CA GLY A 731 27.84 33.82 -6.01
C GLY A 731 26.97 33.53 -4.78
N VAL A 732 27.35 34.11 -3.65
CA VAL A 732 26.56 34.18 -2.41
C VAL A 732 25.29 35.00 -2.65
N PHE A 733 24.10 34.42 -2.48
CA PHE A 733 22.83 35.15 -2.51
C PHE A 733 22.66 36.01 -1.24
N ARG A 734 22.58 37.33 -1.42
CA ARG A 734 22.21 38.32 -0.39
C ARG A 734 20.81 38.86 -0.69
N LEU A 735 19.93 38.86 0.31
CA LEU A 735 18.58 39.44 0.28
C LEU A 735 18.60 40.96 0.05
N PRO A 736 17.57 41.56 -0.58
CA PRO A 736 17.58 42.96 -1.00
C PRO A 736 17.14 43.93 0.12
N GLY A 737 17.86 45.04 0.26
CA GLY A 737 17.46 46.20 1.07
C GLY A 737 17.93 47.52 0.44
N VAL A 738 16.96 48.33 0.02
CA VAL A 738 16.83 49.81 -0.09
C VAL A 738 18.08 50.68 -0.41
N PRO A 739 17.97 51.72 -1.29
CA PRO A 739 19.11 52.23 -2.06
C PRO A 739 19.82 53.47 -1.47
N ALA A 740 21.08 53.69 -1.85
CA ALA A 740 21.78 54.97 -1.77
C ALA A 740 22.79 55.17 -2.93
N VAL A 741 23.01 56.44 -3.26
CA VAL A 741 23.44 57.10 -4.52
C VAL A 741 24.98 57.48 -4.42
N PRO A 742 25.73 57.94 -5.44
CA PRO A 742 26.86 57.24 -6.08
C PRO A 742 28.24 57.95 -5.95
N GLY A 743 29.32 57.37 -6.50
CA GLY A 743 30.48 58.21 -6.91
C GLY A 743 31.88 57.58 -7.08
N VAL A 744 32.23 57.30 -8.33
CA VAL A 744 33.52 57.56 -9.05
C VAL A 744 34.84 56.83 -8.62
N PRO A 745 35.92 56.76 -9.45
CA PRO A 745 36.30 55.53 -10.17
C PRO A 745 37.82 55.16 -10.07
N SER A 746 38.26 54.01 -10.63
CA SER A 746 39.58 53.94 -11.32
C SER A 746 39.83 52.64 -12.13
N ARG A 747 40.09 52.89 -13.42
CA ARG A 747 40.76 52.16 -14.54
C ARG A 747 42.02 51.32 -14.20
N PRO A 748 42.68 50.63 -15.18
CA PRO A 748 42.19 49.90 -16.38
C PRO A 748 42.93 48.55 -16.67
N ALA A 749 42.29 47.73 -17.53
CA ALA A 749 42.77 46.87 -18.66
C ALA A 749 44.21 46.28 -18.73
N PRO A 750 44.42 45.14 -19.44
CA PRO A 750 44.49 45.22 -20.91
C PRO A 750 43.79 44.10 -21.70
N VAL A 751 43.77 44.37 -22.99
CA VAL A 751 42.98 43.83 -24.12
C VAL A 751 43.75 42.74 -24.88
N ALA A 752 42.99 41.96 -25.67
CA ALA A 752 43.33 41.24 -26.93
C ALA A 752 43.24 39.70 -26.78
N ALA A 753 42.71 38.91 -27.72
CA ALA A 753 42.36 39.16 -29.11
C ALA A 753 41.25 38.22 -29.59
N SER A 754 40.59 38.67 -30.66
CA SER A 754 39.56 38.06 -31.49
C SER A 754 39.96 36.78 -32.23
N GLY A 755 39.00 35.87 -32.40
CA GLY A 755 39.03 34.79 -33.40
C GLY A 755 37.68 34.08 -33.51
N GLU A 756 36.83 34.51 -34.45
CA GLU A 756 35.82 33.66 -35.12
C GLU A 756 36.52 32.89 -36.28
N PRO A 757 35.97 31.82 -36.92
CA PRO A 757 34.54 31.46 -37.01
C PRO A 757 34.18 29.94 -36.98
N THR A 758 32.86 29.69 -36.89
CA THR A 758 32.07 28.62 -37.54
C THR A 758 32.34 27.12 -37.27
N GLY A 759 31.29 26.40 -36.84
CA GLY A 759 31.18 24.95 -37.03
C GLY A 759 30.14 24.27 -36.16
N ARG A 760 29.11 23.70 -36.80
CA ARG A 760 27.96 22.96 -36.25
C ARG A 760 28.28 21.93 -35.14
N GLY A 761 27.35 21.80 -34.20
CA GLY A 761 27.23 20.69 -33.25
C GLY A 761 26.54 21.16 -31.96
N GLY A 762 25.21 21.01 -31.86
CA GLY A 762 24.48 21.33 -30.64
C GLY A 762 24.83 20.32 -29.53
N PRO A 763 24.94 20.74 -28.25
CA PRO A 763 25.30 19.82 -27.17
C PRO A 763 24.08 18.99 -26.75
N SER A 764 24.27 17.67 -26.64
CA SER A 764 23.33 16.79 -25.94
C SER A 764 23.37 17.11 -24.45
N VAL A 765 22.24 17.48 -23.89
CA VAL A 765 22.10 17.68 -22.45
C VAL A 765 20.88 16.90 -21.97
N PHE A 766 21.19 16.02 -21.02
CA PHE A 766 20.41 15.07 -20.24
C PHE A 766 18.92 15.42 -20.05
N VAL A 767 18.05 14.47 -20.44
CA VAL A 767 16.60 14.46 -20.21
C VAL A 767 16.25 13.11 -19.57
N PRO A 768 15.75 13.07 -18.31
CA PRO A 768 15.19 11.86 -17.74
C PRO A 768 13.69 11.71 -18.12
N PRO A 769 13.27 10.60 -18.74
CA PRO A 769 11.87 10.17 -18.81
C PRO A 769 11.42 9.58 -17.46
N GLY A 770 10.11 9.56 -17.21
CA GLY A 770 9.51 9.09 -15.96
C GLY A 770 9.23 7.58 -15.94
N PRO A 771 8.64 7.09 -14.83
CA PRO A 771 8.26 5.69 -14.66
C PRO A 771 7.15 5.29 -15.66
N ALA A 772 6.82 4.00 -15.69
CA ALA A 772 5.84 3.44 -16.62
C ALA A 772 4.69 2.75 -15.86
N GLY A 773 3.54 3.41 -15.78
CA GLY A 773 2.22 2.87 -15.49
C GLY A 773 1.39 2.69 -16.77
N LEU A 774 0.76 1.52 -16.94
CA LEU A 774 0.00 1.14 -18.14
C LEU A 774 -1.51 1.03 -17.82
N GLY A 775 -2.30 2.02 -18.26
CA GLY A 775 -3.77 1.97 -18.22
C GLY A 775 -4.36 1.35 -19.49
N THR A 776 -4.92 0.13 -19.42
CA THR A 776 -5.11 -0.72 -20.62
C THR A 776 -6.56 -1.00 -21.07
N SER A 777 -7.62 -0.62 -20.35
CA SER A 777 -8.86 -1.44 -20.41
C SER A 777 -10.13 -0.87 -21.02
N ALA A 778 -10.15 0.36 -21.52
CA ALA A 778 -11.38 1.01 -22.01
C ALA A 778 -12.04 0.32 -23.22
N ALA A 779 -11.31 -0.54 -23.91
CA ALA A 779 -11.68 -1.15 -25.19
C ALA A 779 -12.72 -2.27 -25.11
N ARG A 780 -12.66 -3.15 -24.10
CA ARG A 780 -13.61 -4.29 -23.96
C ARG A 780 -15.06 -3.83 -23.81
N LEU A 781 -15.23 -2.61 -23.32
CA LEU A 781 -16.52 -2.00 -23.10
C LEU A 781 -17.28 -1.74 -24.41
N ALA A 782 -16.59 -1.35 -25.49
CA ALA A 782 -17.22 -1.11 -26.80
C ALA A 782 -17.79 -2.41 -27.38
N GLU A 783 -17.06 -3.52 -27.25
CA GLU A 783 -17.47 -4.85 -27.74
C GLU A 783 -18.68 -5.40 -26.96
N HIS A 784 -18.69 -5.30 -25.63
CA HIS A 784 -19.81 -5.76 -24.80
C HIS A 784 -21.09 -4.92 -24.94
N LEU A 785 -20.96 -3.62 -25.23
CA LEU A 785 -22.10 -2.73 -25.48
C LEU A 785 -22.71 -2.91 -26.88
N GLU A 786 -21.94 -3.37 -27.87
CA GLU A 786 -22.46 -3.72 -29.19
C GLU A 786 -23.22 -5.05 -29.21
N VAL A 787 -22.78 -6.07 -28.44
CA VAL A 787 -23.47 -7.36 -28.35
C VAL A 787 -24.89 -7.21 -27.78
N ARG A 788 -25.13 -6.24 -26.88
CA ARG A 788 -26.48 -5.93 -26.35
C ARG A 788 -27.38 -5.14 -27.31
N ARG A 789 -26.90 -4.74 -28.49
CA ARG A 789 -27.68 -3.97 -29.50
C ARG A 789 -28.20 -4.80 -30.66
N ARG A 790 -27.99 -6.12 -30.70
CA ARG A 790 -28.64 -7.00 -31.67
C ARG A 790 -29.89 -7.64 -31.05
N PRO A 791 -31.08 -7.49 -31.68
CA PRO A 791 -32.35 -7.99 -31.14
C PRO A 791 -32.44 -9.51 -31.09
#